data_AF-A0A9P7JK85-F1
#
_entry.id   AF-A0A9P7JK85-F1
#
_cell.length_a   1.000
_cell.length_b   1.000
_cell.length_c   1.000
_cell.angle_alpha   90.00
_cell.angle_beta   90.00
_cell.angle_gamma   90.00
#
_symmetry.space_group_name_H-M   'P 1'
#
loop_
_entity.id
_entity.type
_entity.pdbx_description
1 polymer ?
#
loop_
_entity_poly.entity_id
_entity_poly.type
_entity_poly.pdbx_seq_one_letter_code
_entity_poly.pdbx_strand_id
1 'polypeptide(L)'
;MKRIFVGERSPSKRPRLEDNLTLFDETRRKNATDLFDPATDGTNNIEVKVHMIFPCINTTRQVNVEMHEHGDTYRLIVLISSKVDELLPFPFTVNDRICLSLKGAQIRPRAPSSAPYYLPVALVFKDGIAAMLMSGPSAGKVFSTWEVDLYHNATVGIPHIRDITNQSPRPRIGASQKTGEEPTPVLVPQQHLISSVANLPQSDARSPKKELTKQQRRRQKRQARKSAALETSLESGGHEMTAPQAVVASRVPLPALTDVRSAPQEPFNEHTSCGSEQTSSSSSNRATPMSSASSANDPARNHGSLTMKAGIATKGGDEYIPIRKIEPGLGLFNVIGVVTSTKPLAQTYSQEWSRNFTIVDPSCMEDDVDVVIYNFKVNCFQKKRIEWLPQAEVGDIVLFRDLKISEWAAGFNGVGYHDKLRWATYDTQTRRFRDPDRKDAPHSEKSPYYKPYMQCTEEAEYCGQLADWWQGLQAKQQGITTVQCAPRPSREHHLISEVTPNTSPRGYFDCTVEILYTYENISGPHTVYVTDYTVNHRTNPPQASWCSPELSAYVFKMDMWDDAGILAKTMQPGEFWYLPNARVMTDSYVHLYGKLVETNKSKKLDEVANGGNLHFRALLERKKKFEREGGASGSSARFDTKLIEDVDGEVAFFHCTVEVLHVDLASVEEPVVYVTDYTFNPDLVDSVHPAPWGLGLNRRIVKIVLGDGQKERARDLQAGAMYRIKNLRLIRKTGVKGAFGRLGGDERLIIATSDREKEAVKALLQRKEKWKLTMYNWQRQVRA
;
A
#
# COMPACT_ATOMS: atom_id res chain seq x y z
N MET A 1 17.49 -40.19 45.55
CA MET A 1 18.13 -39.49 44.42
C MET A 1 18.59 -38.12 44.87
N LYS A 2 19.91 -37.90 45.00
CA LYS A 2 20.48 -36.59 45.33
C LYS A 2 20.41 -35.70 44.09
N ARG A 3 19.69 -34.58 44.15
CA ARG A 3 19.73 -33.51 43.13
C ARG A 3 21.11 -32.87 43.19
N ILE A 4 21.87 -32.99 42.11
CA ILE A 4 23.13 -32.26 41.90
C ILE A 4 22.73 -30.83 41.52
N PHE A 5 23.02 -29.86 42.38
CA PHE A 5 22.96 -28.45 42.04
C PHE A 5 24.11 -28.13 41.08
N VAL A 6 23.78 -27.82 39.83
CA VAL A 6 24.74 -27.21 38.89
C VAL A 6 24.88 -25.76 39.32
N GLY A 7 26.04 -25.40 39.88
CA GLY A 7 26.33 -24.04 40.34
C GLY A 7 26.23 -23.05 39.18
N GLU A 8 25.43 -22.00 39.35
CA GLU A 8 25.43 -20.81 38.50
C GLU A 8 26.86 -20.24 38.47
N ARG A 9 27.52 -20.31 37.30
CA ARG A 9 28.80 -19.64 37.09
C ARG A 9 28.57 -18.14 37.11
N SER A 10 29.37 -17.42 37.91
CA SER A 10 29.43 -15.96 37.93
C SER A 10 29.61 -15.40 36.50
N PRO A 11 28.95 -14.29 36.14
CA PRO A 11 29.09 -13.69 34.83
C PRO A 11 30.56 -13.39 34.54
N SER A 12 31.04 -13.76 33.35
CA SER A 12 32.42 -13.51 32.93
C SER A 12 32.70 -12.00 32.98
N LYS A 13 33.82 -11.61 33.59
CA LYS A 13 34.25 -10.20 33.66
C LYS A 13 34.40 -9.67 32.23
N ARG A 14 33.76 -8.51 31.96
CA ARG A 14 33.83 -7.83 30.67
C ARG A 14 35.27 -7.39 30.37
N PRO A 15 35.81 -7.67 29.18
CA PRO A 15 37.17 -7.27 28.80
C PRO A 15 37.29 -5.75 28.56
N ARG A 16 38.49 -5.21 28.71
CA ARG A 16 38.81 -3.82 28.37
C ARG A 16 39.09 -3.67 26.86
N LEU A 17 38.86 -2.45 26.36
CA LEU A 17 38.85 -2.07 24.94
C LEU A 17 40.17 -2.32 24.19
N GLU A 18 41.31 -2.31 24.88
CA GLU A 18 42.64 -2.44 24.28
C GLU A 18 42.94 -3.85 23.76
N ASP A 19 42.15 -4.86 24.13
CA ASP A 19 42.35 -6.26 23.72
C ASP A 19 41.72 -6.62 22.36
N ASN A 20 41.00 -5.70 21.71
CA ASN A 20 40.15 -6.03 20.55
C ASN A 20 40.91 -6.53 19.31
N LEU A 21 42.16 -6.12 19.09
CA LEU A 21 42.97 -6.61 17.97
C LEU A 21 43.38 -8.09 18.13
N THR A 22 43.49 -8.57 19.37
CA THR A 22 43.82 -9.98 19.64
C THR A 22 42.64 -10.93 19.45
N LEU A 23 41.42 -10.40 19.30
CA LEU A 23 40.20 -11.21 19.09
C LEU A 23 40.15 -11.84 17.70
N PHE A 24 40.81 -11.23 16.72
CA PHE A 24 40.80 -11.65 15.31
C PHE A 24 42.17 -12.13 14.83
N ASP A 25 43.01 -12.61 15.74
CA ASP A 25 44.29 -13.25 15.42
C ASP A 25 44.04 -14.50 14.56
N GLU A 26 44.69 -14.58 13.39
CA GLU A 26 44.55 -15.69 12.45
C GLU A 26 45.02 -17.02 13.07
N THR A 27 45.95 -16.99 14.02
CA THR A 27 46.44 -18.20 14.72
C THR A 27 45.37 -18.84 15.62
N ARG A 28 44.32 -18.09 15.96
CA ARG A 28 43.18 -18.53 16.78
C ARG A 28 41.93 -18.85 15.97
N ARG A 29 42.07 -18.93 14.65
CA ARG A 29 40.98 -19.25 13.75
C ARG A 29 40.58 -20.71 13.90
N LYS A 30 39.29 -20.94 14.10
CA LYS A 30 38.67 -22.26 14.17
C LYS A 30 37.93 -22.60 12.88
N ASN A 31 37.94 -23.88 12.57
CA ASN A 31 37.25 -24.47 11.43
C ASN A 31 35.85 -24.98 11.85
N ALA A 32 35.07 -25.48 10.89
CA ALA A 32 33.70 -25.94 11.19
C ALA A 32 33.71 -27.17 12.10
N THR A 33 34.71 -28.03 11.93
CA THR A 33 34.95 -29.24 12.75
C THR A 33 35.32 -28.93 14.20
N ASP A 34 35.95 -27.79 14.47
CA ASP A 34 36.28 -27.38 15.83
C ASP A 34 35.05 -26.95 16.65
N LEU A 35 33.96 -26.54 15.99
CA LEU A 35 32.74 -26.07 16.67
C LEU A 35 31.92 -27.20 17.31
N PHE A 36 32.30 -28.46 17.08
CA PHE A 36 31.70 -29.60 17.76
C PHE A 36 32.25 -29.81 19.17
N ASP A 37 33.41 -29.20 19.50
CA ASP A 37 33.95 -29.22 20.85
C ASP A 37 33.39 -28.04 21.67
N PRO A 38 32.55 -28.29 22.69
CA PRO A 38 32.01 -27.23 23.54
C PRO A 38 33.07 -26.55 24.40
N ALA A 39 34.29 -27.08 24.53
CA ALA A 39 35.37 -26.55 25.37
C ALA A 39 36.17 -25.41 24.70
N THR A 40 35.49 -24.53 23.97
CA THR A 40 36.16 -23.34 23.39
C THR A 40 36.56 -22.38 24.51
N ASP A 41 37.85 -22.03 24.57
CA ASP A 41 38.45 -21.11 25.54
C ASP A 41 37.93 -19.65 25.48
N GLY A 42 36.95 -19.37 24.62
CA GLY A 42 36.35 -18.04 24.43
C GLY A 42 37.28 -17.02 23.79
N THR A 43 38.47 -17.41 23.30
CA THR A 43 39.43 -16.51 22.66
C THR A 43 39.57 -16.72 21.15
N ASN A 44 38.93 -17.76 20.64
CA ASN A 44 38.95 -18.15 19.24
C ASN A 44 38.04 -17.28 18.35
N ASN A 45 38.24 -17.35 17.03
CA ASN A 45 37.39 -16.72 16.03
C ASN A 45 37.07 -17.67 14.86
N ILE A 46 36.05 -17.35 14.08
CA ILE A 46 35.69 -18.09 12.85
C ILE A 46 35.51 -17.12 11.68
N GLU A 47 35.99 -17.50 10.50
CA GLU A 47 35.66 -16.75 9.29
C GLU A 47 34.41 -17.35 8.65
N VAL A 48 33.42 -16.52 8.39
CA VAL A 48 32.13 -16.92 7.84
C VAL A 48 31.66 -15.95 6.77
N LYS A 49 30.87 -16.43 5.82
CA LYS A 49 30.12 -15.63 4.86
C LYS A 49 28.68 -15.48 5.34
N VAL A 50 28.16 -14.27 5.40
CA VAL A 50 26.76 -14.03 5.79
C VAL A 50 25.84 -14.57 4.70
N HIS A 51 25.09 -15.61 4.99
CA HIS A 51 24.19 -16.25 4.04
C HIS A 51 22.78 -15.65 4.08
N MET A 52 22.28 -15.36 5.29
CA MET A 52 20.95 -14.81 5.49
C MET A 52 20.86 -14.07 6.82
N ILE A 53 20.20 -12.91 6.83
CA ILE A 53 19.89 -12.15 8.04
C ILE A 53 18.36 -12.18 8.19
N PHE A 54 17.87 -12.70 9.32
CA PHE A 54 16.44 -12.73 9.60
C PHE A 54 15.98 -11.45 10.30
N PRO A 55 14.70 -11.05 10.15
CA PRO A 55 14.11 -10.02 10.99
C PRO A 55 14.27 -10.35 12.48
N CYS A 56 14.39 -9.31 13.31
CA CYS A 56 14.43 -9.51 14.76
C CYS A 56 13.09 -10.07 15.26
N ILE A 57 13.14 -11.11 16.08
CA ILE A 57 11.98 -11.74 16.71
C ILE A 57 12.28 -11.77 18.21
N ASN A 58 11.41 -11.16 19.04
CA ASN A 58 11.55 -11.12 20.50
C ASN A 58 12.96 -10.67 20.93
N THR A 59 13.41 -9.52 20.42
CA THR A 59 14.75 -8.91 20.66
C THR A 59 15.95 -9.81 20.32
N THR A 60 15.72 -10.96 19.68
CA THR A 60 16.75 -11.88 19.24
C THR A 60 16.87 -11.81 17.73
N ARG A 61 18.09 -11.68 17.25
CA ARG A 61 18.40 -11.72 15.82
C ARG A 61 19.02 -13.03 15.46
N GLN A 62 18.59 -13.54 14.32
CA GLN A 62 19.13 -14.75 13.75
C GLN A 62 19.89 -14.40 12.48
N VAL A 63 21.13 -14.85 12.41
CA VAL A 63 21.98 -14.75 11.21
C VAL A 63 22.40 -16.17 10.84
N ASN A 64 22.13 -16.58 9.61
CA ASN A 64 22.70 -17.81 9.07
C ASN A 64 23.99 -17.45 8.36
N VAL A 65 25.04 -18.20 8.68
CA VAL A 65 26.37 -17.98 8.12
C VAL A 65 26.92 -19.26 7.50
N GLU A 66 27.79 -19.10 6.52
CA GLU A 66 28.44 -20.17 5.75
C GLU A 66 29.95 -20.18 6.03
N MET A 67 30.49 -21.35 6.38
CA MET A 67 31.92 -21.64 6.49
C MET A 67 32.34 -22.49 5.30
N HIS A 68 33.55 -22.27 4.79
CA HIS A 68 34.13 -23.09 3.72
C HIS A 68 35.40 -23.75 4.26
N GLU A 69 35.43 -25.09 4.23
CA GLU A 69 36.55 -25.89 4.74
C GLU A 69 36.76 -27.07 3.80
N HIS A 70 37.97 -27.24 3.29
CA HIS A 70 38.36 -28.34 2.38
C HIS A 70 37.47 -28.54 1.14
N GLY A 71 36.85 -27.47 0.64
CA GLY A 71 35.94 -27.52 -0.51
C GLY A 71 34.48 -27.82 -0.16
N ASP A 72 34.21 -28.21 1.09
CA ASP A 72 32.87 -28.34 1.62
C ASP A 72 32.36 -27.00 2.17
N THR A 73 31.05 -26.81 2.06
CA THR A 73 30.35 -25.68 2.68
C THR A 73 29.64 -26.18 3.92
N TYR A 74 29.74 -25.46 5.03
CA TYR A 74 29.02 -25.73 6.27
C TYR A 74 28.18 -24.51 6.63
N ARG A 75 26.98 -24.73 7.16
CA ARG A 75 26.05 -23.68 7.58
C ARG A 75 25.80 -23.75 9.06
N LEU A 76 25.78 -22.62 9.73
CA LEU A 76 25.40 -22.56 11.15
C LEU A 76 24.54 -21.34 11.45
N ILE A 77 23.83 -21.42 12.56
CA ILE A 77 22.97 -20.34 13.04
C ILE A 77 23.70 -19.57 14.14
N VAL A 78 23.72 -18.25 14.00
CA VAL A 78 24.15 -17.29 15.01
C VAL A 78 22.92 -16.59 15.57
N LEU A 79 22.70 -16.71 16.88
CA LEU A 79 21.63 -16.05 17.62
C LEU A 79 22.22 -14.94 18.47
N ILE A 80 21.73 -13.72 18.29
CA ILE A 80 22.21 -12.52 18.97
C ILE A 80 21.05 -11.93 19.76
N SER A 81 21.07 -12.15 21.08
CA SER A 81 20.08 -11.61 22.01
C SER A 81 20.65 -10.38 22.68
N SER A 82 20.80 -9.28 21.94
CA SER A 82 21.24 -8.00 22.53
C SER A 82 20.03 -7.20 23.00
N LYS A 83 20.15 -6.51 24.15
CA LYS A 83 19.15 -5.54 24.62
C LYS A 83 19.11 -4.27 23.78
N VAL A 84 20.05 -4.09 22.87
CA VAL A 84 20.18 -2.86 22.09
C VAL A 84 19.46 -3.01 20.76
N ASP A 85 18.14 -2.82 20.78
CA ASP A 85 17.32 -2.68 19.57
C ASP A 85 17.75 -1.47 18.71
N GLU A 86 18.49 -0.52 19.31
CA GLU A 86 18.97 0.73 18.71
C GLU A 86 20.16 0.56 17.74
N LEU A 87 20.86 -0.58 17.73
CA LEU A 87 22.00 -0.81 16.82
C LEU A 87 21.61 -1.19 15.39
N LEU A 88 20.41 -0.80 14.98
CA LEU A 88 19.98 -0.89 13.61
C LEU A 88 20.53 0.27 12.79
N PRO A 89 21.14 0.01 11.63
CA PRO A 89 21.35 -1.29 10.97
C PRO A 89 22.64 -2.03 11.38
N PHE A 90 22.65 -3.37 11.25
CA PHE A 90 23.89 -4.16 11.33
C PHE A 90 24.87 -3.69 10.23
N PRO A 91 26.18 -3.64 10.52
CA PRO A 91 27.14 -3.09 9.57
C PRO A 91 27.52 -4.05 8.44
N PHE A 92 27.04 -5.30 8.46
CA PHE A 92 27.29 -6.29 7.41
C PHE A 92 25.98 -6.74 6.74
N THR A 93 26.09 -7.03 5.45
CA THR A 93 25.02 -7.40 4.52
C THR A 93 25.12 -8.86 4.10
N VAL A 94 24.12 -9.37 3.37
CA VAL A 94 24.18 -10.73 2.82
C VAL A 94 25.30 -10.81 1.79
N ASN A 95 26.10 -11.88 1.87
CA ASN A 95 27.33 -12.18 1.15
C ASN A 95 28.63 -11.56 1.70
N ASP A 96 28.58 -10.71 2.72
CA ASP A 96 29.80 -10.23 3.35
C ASP A 96 30.55 -11.37 4.05
N ARG A 97 31.88 -11.40 3.87
CA ARG A 97 32.78 -12.24 4.65
C ARG A 97 33.11 -11.48 5.93
N ILE A 98 32.92 -12.13 7.07
CA ILE A 98 33.21 -11.57 8.39
C ILE A 98 34.04 -12.58 9.20
N CYS A 99 34.93 -12.08 10.04
CA CYS A 99 35.56 -12.84 11.09
C CYS A 99 34.78 -12.60 12.38
N LEU A 100 34.11 -13.62 12.91
CA LEU A 100 33.28 -13.55 14.10
C LEU A 100 34.07 -14.05 15.31
N SER A 101 34.21 -13.23 16.36
CA SER A 101 34.83 -13.65 17.61
C SER A 101 33.90 -14.62 18.36
N LEU A 102 34.44 -15.73 18.86
CA LEU A 102 33.72 -16.68 19.71
C LEU A 102 33.70 -16.27 21.19
N LYS A 103 34.25 -15.10 21.52
CA LYS A 103 34.22 -14.56 22.89
C LYS A 103 32.79 -14.27 23.31
N GLY A 104 32.38 -14.84 24.46
CA GLY A 104 31.01 -14.74 24.95
C GLY A 104 29.98 -15.58 24.18
N ALA A 105 30.40 -16.32 23.15
CA ALA A 105 29.52 -17.24 22.43
C ALA A 105 29.24 -18.49 23.30
N GLN A 106 27.98 -18.90 23.35
CA GLN A 106 27.60 -20.23 23.85
C GLN A 106 27.35 -21.13 22.64
N ILE A 107 28.19 -22.15 22.46
CA ILE A 107 27.94 -23.20 21.47
C ILE A 107 26.83 -24.10 22.03
N ARG A 108 25.66 -24.07 21.40
CA ARG A 108 24.52 -24.90 21.80
C ARG A 108 24.30 -26.03 20.81
N PRO A 109 24.20 -27.29 21.27
CA PRO A 109 23.72 -28.38 20.43
C PRO A 109 22.34 -28.05 19.86
N ARG A 110 22.14 -28.39 18.60
CA ARG A 110 20.88 -28.23 17.88
C ARG A 110 20.49 -29.56 17.25
N ALA A 111 19.19 -29.83 17.18
CA ALA A 111 18.70 -30.95 16.40
C ALA A 111 19.24 -30.86 14.94
N PRO A 112 19.64 -31.99 14.34
CA PRO A 112 20.08 -32.02 12.95
C PRO A 112 19.04 -31.35 12.04
N SER A 113 19.49 -30.47 11.15
CA SER A 113 18.60 -29.88 10.15
C SER A 113 18.42 -30.85 8.98
N SER A 114 17.22 -30.88 8.40
CA SER A 114 17.00 -31.54 7.11
C SER A 114 17.62 -30.77 5.94
N ALA A 115 18.00 -29.50 6.15
CA ALA A 115 18.74 -28.75 5.16
C ALA A 115 20.19 -29.26 5.12
N PRO A 116 20.73 -29.59 3.93
CA PRO A 116 22.07 -30.13 3.83
C PRO A 116 23.08 -29.13 4.37
N TYR A 117 24.21 -29.65 4.87
CA TYR A 117 25.37 -28.88 5.33
C TYR A 117 25.19 -28.05 6.60
N TYR A 118 24.03 -28.11 7.28
CA TYR A 118 23.88 -27.46 8.56
C TYR A 118 24.61 -28.21 9.66
N LEU A 119 25.51 -27.52 10.36
CA LEU A 119 26.11 -28.03 11.58
C LEU A 119 25.02 -28.21 12.66
N PRO A 120 25.06 -29.29 13.46
CA PRO A 120 24.13 -29.52 14.57
C PRO A 120 24.48 -28.67 15.79
N VAL A 121 24.93 -27.43 15.57
CA VAL A 121 25.26 -26.46 16.61
C VAL A 121 24.74 -25.07 16.23
N ALA A 122 24.50 -24.23 17.23
CA ALA A 122 24.21 -22.81 17.07
C ALA A 122 25.11 -21.98 18.00
N LEU A 123 25.57 -20.83 17.53
CA LEU A 123 26.30 -19.87 18.35
C LEU A 123 25.31 -18.90 18.97
N VAL A 124 25.26 -18.82 20.30
CA VAL A 124 24.33 -17.94 21.01
C VAL A 124 25.10 -16.88 21.78
N PHE A 125 24.90 -15.62 21.39
CA PHE A 125 25.49 -14.44 22.00
C PHE A 125 24.44 -13.70 22.80
N LYS A 126 24.51 -13.81 24.12
CA LYS A 126 23.57 -13.15 25.04
C LYS A 126 24.01 -11.75 25.44
N ASP A 127 25.32 -11.53 25.49
CA ASP A 127 25.91 -10.30 26.04
C ASP A 127 26.48 -9.40 24.95
N GLY A 128 26.20 -9.70 23.67
CA GLY A 128 26.73 -8.98 22.52
C GLY A 128 27.71 -9.78 21.66
N ILE A 129 28.08 -9.22 20.52
CA ILE A 129 28.99 -9.81 19.53
C ILE A 129 30.16 -8.88 19.20
N ALA A 130 31.26 -9.47 18.72
CA ALA A 130 32.28 -8.75 17.98
C ALA A 130 32.57 -9.45 16.64
N ALA A 131 32.55 -8.68 15.54
CA ALA A 131 32.81 -9.16 14.20
C ALA A 131 33.68 -8.15 13.43
N MET A 132 34.63 -8.64 12.65
CA MET A 132 35.45 -7.85 11.72
C MET A 132 35.02 -8.12 10.28
N LEU A 133 34.77 -7.07 9.49
CA LEU A 133 34.44 -7.25 8.07
C LEU A 133 35.72 -7.61 7.29
N MET A 134 35.68 -8.71 6.55
CA MET A 134 36.80 -9.19 5.72
C MET A 134 36.64 -8.82 4.25
N SER A 135 35.44 -8.44 3.82
CA SER A 135 35.14 -8.03 2.45
C SER A 135 34.24 -6.79 2.40
N GLY A 136 34.15 -6.16 1.22
CA GLY A 136 33.29 -5.00 0.97
C GLY A 136 33.98 -3.64 1.26
N PRO A 137 33.25 -2.53 1.09
CA PRO A 137 33.79 -1.16 1.27
C PRO A 137 34.22 -0.85 2.70
N SER A 138 33.87 -1.73 3.64
CA SER A 138 34.16 -1.63 5.07
C SER A 138 35.13 -2.72 5.55
N ALA A 139 35.87 -3.37 4.65
CA ALA A 139 36.86 -4.38 5.02
C ALA A 139 37.91 -3.82 6.00
N GLY A 140 38.23 -4.59 7.04
CA GLY A 140 39.08 -4.21 8.16
C GLY A 140 38.37 -3.52 9.32
N LYS A 141 37.10 -3.11 9.16
CA LYS A 141 36.34 -2.49 10.26
C LYS A 141 35.88 -3.54 11.27
N VAL A 142 36.15 -3.25 12.54
CA VAL A 142 35.69 -4.04 13.68
C VAL A 142 34.38 -3.44 14.20
N PHE A 143 33.38 -4.29 14.35
CA PHE A 143 32.11 -3.99 14.97
C PHE A 143 31.99 -4.77 16.28
N SER A 144 31.78 -4.08 17.39
CA SER A 144 31.52 -4.71 18.69
C SER A 144 30.29 -4.09 19.34
N THR A 145 29.31 -4.92 19.69
CA THR A 145 28.14 -4.45 20.46
C THR A 145 28.46 -4.28 21.93
N TRP A 146 29.59 -4.82 22.43
CA TRP A 146 30.04 -4.61 23.81
C TRP A 146 30.42 -3.16 24.09
N GLU A 147 30.82 -2.43 23.04
CA GLU A 147 31.21 -1.02 23.15
C GLU A 147 30.01 -0.11 23.37
N VAL A 148 28.83 -0.51 22.90
CA VAL A 148 27.62 0.35 22.89
C VAL A 148 27.00 0.45 24.28
N ASP A 149 27.04 -0.64 25.05
CA ASP A 149 26.54 -0.68 26.43
C ASP A 149 27.33 0.25 27.37
N LEU A 150 28.56 0.63 27.03
CA LEU A 150 29.36 1.58 27.83
C LEU A 150 28.87 3.02 27.69
N TYR A 151 28.25 3.38 26.56
CA TYR A 151 27.80 4.75 26.29
C TYR A 151 26.38 5.03 26.78
N HIS A 152 25.50 4.04 26.95
CA HIS A 152 24.16 4.32 27.50
C HIS A 152 24.15 4.72 28.99
N ASN A 153 25.25 4.51 29.73
CA ASN A 153 25.42 5.04 31.08
C ASN A 153 26.08 6.43 31.12
N ALA A 154 26.51 6.97 29.98
CA ALA A 154 27.08 8.30 29.85
C ALA A 154 26.31 9.07 28.76
N THR A 155 25.40 9.93 29.17
CA THR A 155 24.55 10.73 28.28
C THR A 155 25.40 11.51 27.26
N VAL A 156 25.45 11.06 26.00
CA VAL A 156 25.62 11.81 24.71
C VAL A 156 26.13 10.88 23.58
N GLY A 157 25.39 10.80 22.46
CA GLY A 157 25.89 10.49 21.11
C GLY A 157 25.82 9.03 20.60
N ILE A 158 25.25 8.85 19.39
CA ILE A 158 25.17 7.61 18.60
C ILE A 158 26.58 7.15 18.16
N PRO A 159 26.92 5.84 18.13
CA PRO A 159 28.29 5.35 17.98
C PRO A 159 28.95 5.67 16.62
N HIS A 160 30.24 6.05 16.67
CA HIS A 160 31.13 6.24 15.52
C HIS A 160 31.87 4.93 15.19
N ILE A 161 31.73 4.45 13.95
CA ILE A 161 32.58 3.41 13.36
C ILE A 161 34.02 3.94 13.27
N ARG A 162 35.00 3.24 13.88
CA ARG A 162 36.43 3.62 13.81
C ARG A 162 37.14 2.91 12.66
N ASP A 163 37.87 3.68 11.86
CA ASP A 163 38.81 3.16 10.86
C ASP A 163 40.15 2.86 11.53
N ILE A 164 40.53 1.58 11.62
CA ILE A 164 41.89 1.18 12.04
C ILE A 164 42.73 1.04 10.77
N THR A 165 43.51 2.06 10.44
CA THR A 165 44.48 2.00 9.34
C THR A 165 45.77 1.32 9.81
N ASN A 166 46.03 0.11 9.30
CA ASN A 166 47.30 -0.61 9.52
C ASN A 166 48.48 0.19 8.93
N GLN A 167 49.34 0.75 9.78
CA GLN A 167 50.67 1.20 9.37
C GLN A 167 51.62 -0.01 9.39
N SER A 168 52.10 -0.43 8.21
CA SER A 168 53.19 -1.38 8.06
C SER A 168 54.42 -0.68 7.46
N PRO A 169 55.65 -0.98 7.89
CA PRO A 169 56.83 -0.17 7.61
C PRO A 169 57.36 -0.40 6.18
N ARG A 170 57.61 0.70 5.47
CA ARG A 170 58.26 0.71 4.15
C ARG A 170 59.73 0.26 4.24
N PRO A 171 60.22 -0.58 3.32
CA PRO A 171 61.61 -0.55 2.91
C PRO A 171 61.84 0.48 1.80
N ARG A 172 63.04 1.03 1.80
CA ARG A 172 63.56 2.13 0.98
C ARG A 172 64.36 1.59 -0.22
N ILE A 173 64.33 2.34 -1.34
CA ILE A 173 65.33 2.44 -2.44
C ILE A 173 65.31 1.26 -3.44
N GLY A 174 65.39 1.44 -4.77
CA GLY A 174 65.84 2.61 -5.53
C GLY A 174 65.45 2.61 -7.01
N ALA A 175 65.89 3.69 -7.66
CA ALA A 175 65.65 4.06 -9.04
C ALA A 175 66.34 3.14 -10.06
N SER A 176 65.73 2.97 -11.23
CA SER A 176 66.46 2.98 -12.50
C SER A 176 65.54 3.31 -13.68
N GLN A 177 66.10 4.07 -14.60
CA GLN A 177 65.56 4.59 -15.85
C GLN A 177 65.19 3.47 -16.85
N LYS A 178 64.33 3.79 -17.83
CA LYS A 178 64.67 4.05 -19.27
C LYS A 178 63.58 3.54 -20.24
N THR A 179 63.26 4.38 -21.24
CA THR A 179 62.84 4.10 -22.65
C THR A 179 61.70 3.10 -22.88
N GLY A 180 60.56 3.42 -23.49
CA GLY A 180 60.34 4.14 -24.74
C GLY A 180 60.10 3.13 -25.87
N GLU A 181 58.87 3.02 -26.40
CA GLU A 181 58.53 2.75 -27.82
C GLU A 181 57.02 2.46 -28.03
N GLU A 182 56.44 3.19 -28.99
CA GLU A 182 55.27 2.89 -29.84
C GLU A 182 55.50 1.57 -30.63
N PRO A 183 54.50 0.86 -31.23
CA PRO A 183 53.60 1.44 -32.24
C PRO A 183 52.17 0.84 -32.39
N THR A 184 51.44 1.52 -33.26
CA THR A 184 50.11 1.34 -33.90
C THR A 184 49.80 -0.02 -34.60
N PRO A 185 48.53 -0.25 -35.04
CA PRO A 185 47.87 -1.54 -35.28
C PRO A 185 47.79 -1.98 -36.76
N VAL A 186 47.40 -3.24 -37.02
CA VAL A 186 46.91 -3.70 -38.34
C VAL A 186 45.78 -4.74 -38.23
N LEU A 187 44.89 -4.63 -39.21
CA LEU A 187 43.63 -5.29 -39.54
C LEU A 187 43.66 -6.80 -39.90
N VAL A 188 42.59 -7.55 -39.52
CA VAL A 188 41.58 -8.32 -40.34
C VAL A 188 42.08 -9.42 -41.32
N PRO A 189 41.26 -10.37 -41.85
CA PRO A 189 40.26 -11.32 -41.32
C PRO A 189 40.59 -12.79 -41.70
N GLN A 190 39.78 -13.79 -41.29
CA GLN A 190 39.52 -14.94 -42.18
C GLN A 190 38.18 -15.66 -41.93
N GLN A 191 37.50 -15.93 -43.04
CA GLN A 191 36.25 -16.67 -43.25
C GLN A 191 36.52 -18.18 -43.44
N HIS A 192 35.41 -18.93 -43.64
CA HIS A 192 35.25 -20.29 -44.21
C HIS A 192 35.36 -21.47 -43.22
N LEU A 193 34.64 -22.59 -43.36
CA LEU A 193 33.37 -23.00 -43.99
C LEU A 193 33.20 -24.50 -43.61
N ILE A 194 31.99 -24.91 -43.22
CA ILE A 194 31.24 -26.18 -43.43
C ILE A 194 31.94 -27.58 -43.38
N SER A 195 31.17 -28.51 -42.78
CA SER A 195 31.04 -29.97 -43.02
C SER A 195 31.77 -30.90 -42.03
N SER A 196 31.34 -32.13 -41.70
CA SER A 196 30.06 -32.84 -41.60
C SER A 196 30.38 -34.31 -41.23
N VAL A 197 29.44 -35.00 -40.57
CA VAL A 197 29.16 -36.47 -40.60
C VAL A 197 29.93 -37.45 -39.66
N ALA A 198 29.10 -38.25 -38.96
CA ALA A 198 29.18 -39.69 -38.62
C ALA A 198 29.65 -40.19 -37.22
N ASN A 199 28.64 -40.73 -36.51
CA ASN A 199 28.50 -42.13 -36.01
C ASN A 199 28.79 -42.51 -34.53
N LEU A 200 27.66 -42.78 -33.83
CA LEU A 200 27.31 -43.91 -32.91
C LEU A 200 28.09 -44.17 -31.59
N PRO A 201 27.53 -44.88 -30.57
CA PRO A 201 26.18 -45.43 -30.42
C PRO A 201 25.41 -45.04 -29.14
N GLN A 202 24.08 -45.23 -29.20
CA GLN A 202 23.13 -45.17 -28.08
C GLN A 202 23.36 -46.30 -27.08
N SER A 203 23.32 -45.95 -25.79
CA SER A 203 23.05 -46.90 -24.70
C SER A 203 21.74 -46.52 -24.00
N ASP A 204 20.76 -47.43 -24.06
CA ASP A 204 19.52 -47.36 -23.31
C ASP A 204 19.78 -47.44 -21.80
N ALA A 205 19.63 -46.32 -21.11
CA ALA A 205 19.54 -46.28 -19.66
C ALA A 205 18.25 -45.56 -19.25
N ARG A 206 17.29 -46.33 -18.74
CA ARG A 206 16.05 -45.85 -18.12
C ARG A 206 16.38 -44.88 -16.99
N SER A 207 16.13 -43.59 -17.21
CA SER A 207 16.22 -42.56 -16.19
C SER A 207 15.09 -42.71 -15.14
N PRO A 208 15.38 -42.59 -13.83
CA PRO A 208 14.37 -42.69 -12.77
C PRO A 208 13.41 -41.49 -12.84
N LYS A 209 12.11 -41.77 -12.68
CA LYS A 209 11.04 -40.75 -12.63
C LYS A 209 11.34 -39.76 -11.49
N LYS A 210 11.72 -38.52 -11.83
CA LYS A 210 11.84 -37.41 -10.88
C LYS A 210 10.49 -37.21 -10.18
N GLU A 211 10.45 -37.43 -8.87
CA GLU A 211 9.30 -37.07 -8.05
C GLU A 211 9.08 -35.56 -8.10
N LEU A 212 7.89 -35.18 -8.57
CA LEU A 212 7.48 -33.78 -8.64
C LEU A 212 7.37 -33.18 -7.24
N THR A 213 8.02 -32.03 -7.05
CA THR A 213 7.96 -31.28 -5.79
C THR A 213 6.51 -30.92 -5.43
N LYS A 214 6.23 -30.75 -4.12
CA LYS A 214 4.89 -30.42 -3.60
C LYS A 214 4.29 -29.16 -4.25
N GLN A 215 5.13 -28.21 -4.67
CA GLN A 215 4.73 -27.00 -5.39
C GLN A 215 4.35 -27.29 -6.85
N GLN A 216 5.08 -28.15 -7.55
CA GLN A 216 4.73 -28.59 -8.91
C GLN A 216 3.43 -29.40 -8.92
N ARG A 217 3.21 -30.28 -7.93
CA ARG A 217 1.91 -30.98 -7.75
C ARG A 217 0.75 -30.02 -7.53
N ARG A 218 0.94 -28.94 -6.76
CA ARG A 218 -0.09 -27.89 -6.57
C ARG A 218 -0.35 -27.10 -7.86
N ARG A 219 0.69 -26.81 -8.66
CA ARG A 219 0.56 -26.08 -9.93
C ARG A 219 -0.14 -26.93 -11.00
N GLN A 220 0.20 -28.21 -11.13
CA GLN A 220 -0.51 -29.16 -11.99
C GLN A 220 -1.96 -29.37 -11.55
N LYS A 221 -2.25 -29.50 -10.25
CA LYS A 221 -3.63 -29.63 -9.76
C LYS A 221 -4.47 -28.38 -10.04
N ARG A 222 -3.87 -27.18 -10.01
CA ARG A 222 -4.53 -25.93 -10.43
C ARG A 222 -4.78 -25.87 -11.94
N GLN A 223 -3.81 -26.29 -12.76
CA GLN A 223 -3.98 -26.36 -14.21
C GLN A 223 -5.06 -27.38 -14.61
N ALA A 224 -5.05 -28.59 -14.01
CA ALA A 224 -6.05 -29.63 -14.25
C ALA A 224 -7.48 -29.19 -13.88
N ARG A 225 -7.65 -28.41 -12.80
CA ARG A 225 -8.95 -27.83 -12.43
C ARG A 225 -9.39 -26.74 -13.40
N LYS A 226 -8.45 -25.98 -13.95
CA LYS A 226 -8.74 -24.90 -14.90
C LYS A 226 -9.15 -25.47 -16.26
N SER A 227 -8.51 -26.55 -16.72
CA SER A 227 -8.89 -27.25 -17.95
C SER A 227 -10.21 -28.02 -17.78
N ALA A 228 -10.44 -28.69 -16.65
CA ALA A 228 -11.72 -29.37 -16.39
C ALA A 228 -12.92 -28.41 -16.35
N ALA A 229 -12.73 -27.18 -15.85
CA ALA A 229 -13.77 -26.15 -15.84
C ALA A 229 -14.05 -25.54 -17.23
N LEU A 230 -13.07 -25.58 -18.14
CA LEU A 230 -13.23 -25.15 -19.53
C LEU A 230 -13.95 -26.21 -20.37
N GLU A 231 -13.71 -27.50 -20.08
CA GLU A 231 -14.41 -28.62 -20.75
C GLU A 231 -15.87 -28.76 -20.31
N THR A 232 -16.21 -28.44 -19.06
CA THR A 232 -17.61 -28.49 -18.58
C THR A 232 -18.51 -27.36 -19.08
N SER A 233 -17.96 -26.38 -19.81
CA SER A 233 -18.74 -25.26 -20.36
C SER A 233 -19.18 -25.46 -21.82
N LEU A 234 -18.82 -26.58 -22.47
CA LEU A 234 -19.11 -26.83 -23.89
C LEU A 234 -20.19 -27.91 -24.15
N GLU A 235 -20.72 -28.57 -23.12
CA GLU A 235 -21.80 -29.57 -23.25
C GLU A 235 -23.04 -29.16 -22.44
N SER A 236 -23.75 -28.14 -22.91
CA SER A 236 -25.15 -27.89 -22.52
C SER A 236 -25.86 -27.11 -23.63
N GLY A 237 -26.04 -27.77 -24.77
CA GLY A 237 -26.81 -27.28 -25.91
C GLY A 237 -27.66 -28.41 -26.45
N GLY A 238 -28.95 -28.41 -26.14
CA GLY A 238 -29.90 -29.39 -26.66
C GLY A 238 -31.21 -29.43 -25.89
N HIS A 239 -32.07 -28.44 -26.07
CA HIS A 239 -33.51 -28.70 -26.08
C HIS A 239 -34.22 -27.72 -27.03
N GLU A 240 -34.58 -28.31 -28.16
CA GLU A 240 -35.54 -27.86 -29.16
C GLU A 240 -36.93 -27.76 -28.52
N MET A 241 -37.56 -26.58 -28.55
CA MET A 241 -39.00 -26.45 -28.41
C MET A 241 -39.58 -25.45 -29.40
N THR A 242 -40.52 -26.02 -30.15
CA THR A 242 -41.50 -25.55 -31.10
C THR A 242 -42.17 -24.21 -30.76
N ALA A 243 -42.31 -23.37 -31.77
CA ALA A 243 -43.10 -22.13 -31.75
C ALA A 243 -44.61 -22.39 -31.81
N PRO A 244 -45.43 -21.49 -31.24
CA PRO A 244 -46.77 -21.23 -31.75
C PRO A 244 -46.90 -19.80 -32.31
N GLN A 245 -47.66 -19.73 -33.40
CA GLN A 245 -48.07 -18.53 -34.13
C GLN A 245 -49.19 -17.74 -33.44
N ALA A 246 -49.34 -16.50 -33.94
CA ALA A 246 -50.50 -15.60 -33.94
C ALA A 246 -50.67 -14.73 -32.66
N VAL A 247 -51.04 -13.45 -32.69
CA VAL A 247 -51.93 -12.69 -33.59
C VAL A 247 -51.51 -11.21 -33.65
N VAL A 248 -51.73 -10.61 -34.82
CA VAL A 248 -51.58 -9.19 -35.19
C VAL A 248 -52.64 -8.31 -34.52
N ALA A 249 -52.24 -7.16 -33.97
CA ALA A 249 -53.12 -5.98 -33.86
C ALA A 249 -52.32 -4.68 -34.03
N SER A 250 -52.74 -3.93 -35.06
CA SER A 250 -52.21 -2.65 -35.53
C SER A 250 -52.76 -1.48 -34.70
N ARG A 251 -51.95 -0.44 -34.43
CA ARG A 251 -52.44 0.93 -34.17
C ARG A 251 -51.36 2.00 -34.38
N VAL A 252 -51.45 2.62 -35.56
CA VAL A 252 -51.42 4.06 -35.93
C VAL A 252 -50.71 5.09 -35.00
N PRO A 253 -49.90 6.01 -35.58
CA PRO A 253 -49.14 7.06 -34.87
C PRO A 253 -49.85 8.44 -34.83
N LEU A 254 -49.45 9.31 -33.89
CA LEU A 254 -49.75 10.75 -33.83
C LEU A 254 -48.67 11.50 -33.00
N PRO A 255 -48.54 12.84 -33.11
CA PRO A 255 -47.30 13.49 -33.56
C PRO A 255 -46.77 14.57 -32.59
N ALA A 256 -45.76 15.29 -33.07
CA ALA A 256 -44.94 16.35 -32.47
C ALA A 256 -45.65 17.39 -31.57
N LEU A 257 -44.89 17.88 -30.59
CA LEU A 257 -45.17 19.12 -29.86
C LEU A 257 -44.02 20.12 -30.04
N THR A 258 -44.40 21.29 -30.54
CA THR A 258 -43.59 22.49 -30.73
C THR A 258 -43.86 23.45 -29.56
N ASP A 259 -42.79 23.81 -28.87
CA ASP A 259 -42.33 25.14 -28.43
C ASP A 259 -43.28 26.29 -27.99
N VAL A 260 -42.70 27.16 -27.12
CA VAL A 260 -42.99 28.59 -26.82
C VAL A 260 -43.68 28.98 -25.47
N ARG A 261 -42.82 29.31 -24.48
CA ARG A 261 -42.59 30.63 -23.81
C ARG A 261 -43.72 31.38 -23.05
N SER A 262 -43.49 31.67 -21.74
CA SER A 262 -43.29 33.03 -21.13
C SER A 262 -43.71 33.08 -19.64
N ALA A 263 -42.90 33.74 -18.80
CA ALA A 263 -43.13 34.09 -17.37
C ALA A 263 -44.17 35.25 -17.23
N PRO A 264 -44.67 35.65 -16.03
CA PRO A 264 -43.87 36.29 -14.95
C PRO A 264 -44.35 36.14 -13.46
N GLN A 265 -43.44 36.54 -12.55
CA GLN A 265 -43.61 37.17 -11.21
C GLN A 265 -44.24 36.43 -9.98
N GLU A 266 -43.40 36.36 -8.92
CA GLU A 266 -43.59 36.62 -7.46
C GLU A 266 -44.99 36.90 -6.86
N PRO A 267 -45.27 36.61 -5.55
CA PRO A 267 -44.43 37.07 -4.43
C PRO A 267 -44.31 36.20 -3.15
N PHE A 268 -43.37 36.66 -2.31
CA PHE A 268 -43.17 36.50 -0.87
C PHE A 268 -44.44 36.48 0.00
N ASN A 269 -44.37 35.76 1.13
CA ASN A 269 -44.94 36.24 2.40
C ASN A 269 -44.26 35.61 3.63
N GLU A 270 -43.73 36.49 4.48
CA GLU A 270 -43.47 36.31 5.91
C GLU A 270 -44.80 36.26 6.70
N HIS A 271 -44.83 35.62 7.88
CA HIS A 271 -45.27 36.24 9.16
C HIS A 271 -45.44 35.24 10.33
N THR A 272 -44.77 35.56 11.45
CA THR A 272 -45.19 35.60 12.89
C THR A 272 -46.19 34.55 13.45
N SER A 273 -45.90 33.85 14.56
CA SER A 273 -45.84 34.26 15.99
C SER A 273 -47.19 34.28 16.73
N CYS A 274 -47.14 33.84 18.00
CA CYS A 274 -48.18 33.81 19.05
C CYS A 274 -49.34 32.81 18.84
N GLY A 275 -49.85 32.09 19.84
CA GLY A 275 -49.83 32.24 21.29
C GLY A 275 -51.23 31.90 21.82
N SER A 276 -51.33 31.59 23.13
CA SER A 276 -52.57 31.48 23.93
C SER A 276 -53.29 30.12 23.91
N GLU A 277 -53.16 29.32 24.98
CA GLU A 277 -54.03 29.24 26.17
C GLU A 277 -55.41 28.61 25.90
N GLN A 278 -55.75 27.55 26.63
CA GLN A 278 -56.70 27.58 27.76
C GLN A 278 -57.19 26.17 28.16
N THR A 279 -57.00 25.85 29.46
CA THR A 279 -58.02 25.30 30.40
C THR A 279 -58.55 23.86 30.14
N SER A 280 -58.77 22.93 31.08
CA SER A 280 -58.91 22.93 32.55
C SER A 280 -58.75 21.49 33.12
N SER A 281 -58.41 21.41 34.42
CA SER A 281 -58.93 20.49 35.48
C SER A 281 -58.67 18.96 35.36
N SER A 282 -58.29 18.19 36.39
CA SER A 282 -58.63 18.26 37.84
C SER A 282 -57.74 17.33 38.72
N SER A 283 -57.56 17.75 39.99
CA SER A 283 -57.38 17.00 41.25
C SER A 283 -56.30 15.90 41.37
N SER A 284 -55.23 16.14 42.14
CA SER A 284 -55.11 16.10 43.62
C SER A 284 -54.66 14.73 44.14
N ASN A 285 -53.40 14.63 44.58
CA ASN A 285 -53.09 14.19 45.94
C ASN A 285 -51.70 14.67 46.38
N ARG A 286 -51.72 15.30 47.55
CA ARG A 286 -50.62 15.93 48.28
C ARG A 286 -49.99 14.88 49.19
N ALA A 287 -48.69 14.63 49.05
CA ALA A 287 -47.85 14.03 50.09
C ALA A 287 -46.45 14.65 50.06
N THR A 288 -45.97 14.90 51.27
CA THR A 288 -44.82 15.68 51.74
C THR A 288 -43.46 15.25 51.15
N PRO A 289 -42.52 16.17 50.88
CA PRO A 289 -41.16 15.80 50.49
C PRO A 289 -40.35 15.42 51.73
N MET A 290 -40.00 14.14 51.86
CA MET A 290 -38.97 13.72 52.78
C MET A 290 -37.60 14.08 52.21
N SER A 291 -36.93 14.97 52.92
CA SER A 291 -35.48 15.20 52.87
C SER A 291 -34.73 13.87 52.94
N SER A 292 -34.18 13.40 51.83
CA SER A 292 -33.16 12.35 51.82
C SER A 292 -31.80 13.01 51.93
N ALA A 293 -31.14 12.69 53.04
CA ALA A 293 -29.82 13.15 53.40
C ALA A 293 -28.79 12.81 52.30
N SER A 294 -27.98 13.82 51.98
CA SER A 294 -26.70 13.72 51.32
C SER A 294 -25.79 12.75 52.09
N SER A 295 -25.75 11.50 51.64
CA SER A 295 -24.74 10.53 52.04
C SER A 295 -23.38 11.01 51.55
N ALA A 296 -22.52 11.36 52.50
CA ALA A 296 -21.13 11.69 52.27
C ALA A 296 -20.42 10.58 51.47
N ASN A 297 -19.57 11.02 50.53
CA ASN A 297 -18.71 10.19 49.70
C ASN A 297 -17.75 9.38 50.58
N ASP A 298 -17.93 8.06 50.60
CA ASP A 298 -16.95 7.13 51.15
C ASP A 298 -16.09 6.57 49.99
N PRO A 299 -14.88 7.10 49.74
CA PRO A 299 -14.04 6.69 48.60
C PRO A 299 -13.56 5.23 48.69
N ALA A 300 -13.74 4.56 49.83
CA ALA A 300 -13.29 3.18 50.04
C ALA A 300 -14.16 2.11 49.34
N ARG A 301 -15.39 2.42 48.91
CA ARG A 301 -16.30 1.42 48.31
C ARG A 301 -16.13 1.18 46.81
N ASN A 302 -15.39 2.03 46.10
CA ASN A 302 -15.31 1.97 44.63
C ASN A 302 -14.14 1.18 44.06
N HIS A 303 -13.25 0.62 44.88
CA HIS A 303 -12.12 -0.18 44.37
C HIS A 303 -12.49 -1.63 44.00
N GLY A 304 -13.61 -2.16 44.51
CA GLY A 304 -13.98 -3.58 44.32
C GLY A 304 -14.44 -3.95 42.91
N SER A 305 -14.94 -3.00 42.12
CA SER A 305 -15.52 -3.30 40.79
C SER A 305 -14.48 -3.64 39.72
N LEU A 306 -13.20 -3.35 39.96
CA LEU A 306 -12.12 -3.58 38.97
C LEU A 306 -11.36 -4.88 39.20
N THR A 307 -11.48 -5.48 40.38
CA THR A 307 -10.85 -6.75 40.73
C THR A 307 -11.69 -7.94 40.29
N MET A 308 -12.10 -7.96 39.02
CA MET A 308 -12.83 -9.09 38.43
C MET A 308 -11.84 -10.15 37.95
N LYS A 309 -12.04 -11.41 38.35
CA LYS A 309 -11.26 -12.54 37.81
C LYS A 309 -11.72 -12.87 36.40
N ALA A 310 -10.79 -12.83 35.45
CA ALA A 310 -11.08 -13.27 34.09
C ALA A 310 -11.23 -14.80 33.99
N GLY A 311 -12.14 -15.23 33.12
CA GLY A 311 -12.47 -16.63 32.83
C GLY A 311 -13.48 -17.24 33.81
N ILE A 312 -14.26 -18.21 33.32
CA ILE A 312 -15.28 -18.91 34.10
C ILE A 312 -15.46 -20.35 33.60
N ALA A 313 -15.69 -21.29 34.51
CA ALA A 313 -16.15 -22.64 34.20
C ALA A 313 -17.62 -22.78 34.61
N THR A 314 -18.47 -23.21 33.68
CA THR A 314 -19.89 -23.44 33.94
C THR A 314 -20.10 -24.84 34.54
N LYS A 315 -21.22 -25.04 35.24
CA LYS A 315 -21.61 -26.38 35.72
C LYS A 315 -21.81 -27.39 34.58
N GLY A 316 -22.10 -26.90 33.37
CA GLY A 316 -22.22 -27.72 32.16
C GLY A 316 -20.88 -28.24 31.62
N GLY A 317 -19.76 -27.87 32.23
CA GLY A 317 -18.42 -28.27 31.79
C GLY A 317 -17.81 -27.37 30.72
N ASP A 318 -18.54 -26.35 30.25
CA ASP A 318 -17.96 -25.35 29.35
C ASP A 318 -17.00 -24.45 30.15
N GLU A 319 -15.74 -24.41 29.73
CA GLU A 319 -14.71 -23.51 30.27
C GLU A 319 -14.45 -22.36 29.29
N TYR A 320 -14.56 -21.13 29.79
CA TYR A 320 -14.23 -19.91 29.08
C TYR A 320 -12.86 -19.41 29.53
N ILE A 321 -11.90 -19.49 28.62
CA ILE A 321 -10.50 -19.20 28.90
C ILE A 321 -10.29 -17.69 28.93
N PRO A 322 -9.57 -17.13 29.92
CA PRO A 322 -9.14 -15.74 29.92
C PRO A 322 -8.36 -15.41 28.64
N ILE A 323 -8.61 -14.24 28.05
CA ILE A 323 -8.03 -13.88 26.76
C ILE A 323 -6.50 -13.99 26.73
N ARG A 324 -5.80 -13.58 27.80
CA ARG A 324 -4.32 -13.70 27.87
C ARG A 324 -3.80 -15.13 28.01
N LYS A 325 -4.64 -16.09 28.41
CA LYS A 325 -4.25 -17.51 28.54
C LYS A 325 -4.49 -18.30 27.26
N ILE A 326 -4.90 -17.63 26.18
CA ILE A 326 -5.07 -18.26 24.88
C ILE A 326 -3.69 -18.48 24.24
N GLU A 327 -3.25 -19.73 24.22
CA GLU A 327 -1.96 -20.16 23.67
C GLU A 327 -2.11 -21.02 22.40
N PRO A 328 -1.13 -20.99 21.48
CA PRO A 328 -1.12 -21.87 20.31
C PRO A 328 -1.23 -23.34 20.69
N GLY A 329 -1.99 -24.10 19.91
CA GLY A 329 -2.16 -25.54 20.14
C GLY A 329 -3.32 -25.90 21.07
N LEU A 330 -3.95 -24.91 21.73
CA LEU A 330 -5.31 -25.11 22.24
C LEU A 330 -6.19 -25.54 21.06
N GLY A 331 -6.98 -26.59 21.27
CA GLY A 331 -7.88 -27.14 20.26
C GLY A 331 -9.03 -26.19 19.93
N LEU A 332 -10.25 -26.63 20.17
CA LEU A 332 -11.39 -25.72 20.21
C LEU A 332 -11.46 -25.11 21.60
N PHE A 333 -11.73 -23.81 21.69
CA PHE A 333 -11.81 -23.08 22.96
C PHE A 333 -12.99 -22.12 22.98
N ASN A 334 -13.41 -21.74 24.19
CA ASN A 334 -14.47 -20.77 24.41
C ASN A 334 -13.89 -19.50 25.04
N VAL A 335 -14.47 -18.35 24.70
CA VAL A 335 -14.05 -17.04 25.24
C VAL A 335 -15.27 -16.14 25.44
N ILE A 336 -15.23 -15.33 26.50
CA ILE A 336 -16.20 -14.26 26.77
C ILE A 336 -15.42 -12.94 26.77
N GLY A 337 -15.95 -11.92 26.11
CA GLY A 337 -15.32 -10.61 26.15
C GLY A 337 -16.27 -9.49 25.76
N VAL A 338 -15.92 -8.28 26.17
CA VAL A 338 -16.58 -7.04 25.77
C VAL A 338 -16.10 -6.65 24.38
N VAL A 339 -17.03 -6.31 23.49
CA VAL A 339 -16.74 -5.89 22.13
C VAL A 339 -16.22 -4.45 22.12
N THR A 340 -14.97 -4.26 21.71
CA THR A 340 -14.36 -2.92 21.59
C THR A 340 -14.40 -2.38 20.15
N SER A 341 -14.50 -3.27 19.16
CA SER A 341 -14.60 -2.89 17.75
C SER A 341 -15.27 -3.98 16.93
N THR A 342 -16.07 -3.59 15.94
CA THR A 342 -16.64 -4.50 14.95
C THR A 342 -16.33 -3.99 13.54
N LYS A 343 -16.08 -4.91 12.61
CA LYS A 343 -16.06 -4.57 11.18
C LYS A 343 -17.44 -4.79 10.56
N PRO A 344 -17.82 -4.00 9.53
CA PRO A 344 -18.99 -4.26 8.73
C PRO A 344 -18.98 -5.69 8.18
N LEU A 345 -20.18 -6.21 7.95
CA LEU A 345 -20.37 -7.49 7.28
C LEU A 345 -19.73 -7.44 5.89
N ALA A 346 -18.95 -8.47 5.57
CA ALA A 346 -18.25 -8.56 4.30
C ALA A 346 -18.34 -9.98 3.75
N GLN A 347 -18.52 -10.10 2.43
CA GLN A 347 -18.43 -11.38 1.76
C GLN A 347 -16.97 -11.63 1.34
N THR A 348 -16.48 -12.81 1.67
CA THR A 348 -15.14 -13.27 1.30
C THR A 348 -15.09 -13.70 -0.16
N TYR A 349 -13.88 -13.85 -0.71
CA TYR A 349 -13.70 -14.37 -2.07
C TYR A 349 -14.29 -15.78 -2.26
N SER A 350 -14.33 -16.59 -1.20
CA SER A 350 -15.01 -17.90 -1.18
C SER A 350 -16.53 -17.80 -1.07
N GLN A 351 -17.11 -16.61 -1.24
CA GLN A 351 -18.54 -16.32 -1.13
C GLN A 351 -19.11 -16.58 0.28
N GLU A 352 -18.26 -16.74 1.30
CA GLU A 352 -18.70 -16.87 2.69
C GLU A 352 -18.86 -15.49 3.31
N TRP A 353 -19.94 -15.27 4.05
CA TRP A 353 -20.12 -14.08 4.87
C TRP A 353 -19.14 -14.10 6.04
N SER A 354 -18.62 -12.93 6.39
CA SER A 354 -17.71 -12.78 7.51
C SER A 354 -18.01 -11.54 8.32
N ARG A 355 -17.78 -11.63 9.63
CA ARG A 355 -17.79 -10.50 10.56
C ARG A 355 -16.60 -10.62 11.51
N ASN A 356 -15.94 -9.49 11.77
CA ASN A 356 -14.73 -9.45 12.58
C ASN A 356 -15.03 -8.65 13.84
N PHE A 357 -14.63 -9.18 14.98
CA PHE A 357 -14.76 -8.57 16.30
C PHE A 357 -13.38 -8.38 16.91
N THR A 358 -13.23 -7.30 17.69
CA THR A 358 -12.15 -7.16 18.66
C THR A 358 -12.79 -7.16 20.04
N ILE A 359 -12.32 -8.04 20.92
CA ILE A 359 -12.86 -8.23 22.26
C ILE A 359 -11.78 -8.13 23.33
N VAL A 360 -12.20 -7.76 24.54
CA VAL A 360 -11.35 -7.61 25.73
C VAL A 360 -12.04 -8.21 26.96
N ASP A 361 -11.25 -8.58 27.96
CA ASP A 361 -11.70 -9.04 29.26
C ASP A 361 -10.75 -8.49 30.35
N PRO A 362 -10.98 -8.76 31.64
CA PRO A 362 -10.11 -8.25 32.71
C PRO A 362 -8.66 -8.73 32.58
N SER A 363 -8.39 -9.85 31.91
CA SER A 363 -7.01 -10.33 31.70
C SER A 363 -6.24 -9.45 30.71
N CYS A 364 -6.91 -8.65 29.89
CA CYS A 364 -6.27 -7.74 28.94
C CYS A 364 -5.67 -6.47 29.57
N MET A 365 -5.92 -6.23 30.86
CA MET A 365 -5.39 -5.09 31.62
C MET A 365 -3.94 -5.33 32.04
N GLU A 366 -3.19 -4.26 32.28
CA GLU A 366 -1.90 -4.30 32.97
C GLU A 366 -2.12 -4.07 34.47
N ASP A 367 -1.43 -4.82 35.34
CA ASP A 367 -1.77 -4.90 36.78
C ASP A 367 -1.67 -3.54 37.50
N ASP A 368 -0.90 -2.58 36.96
CA ASP A 368 -0.64 -1.27 37.57
C ASP A 368 -1.26 -0.08 36.82
N VAL A 369 -1.85 -0.30 35.63
CA VAL A 369 -2.35 0.77 34.78
C VAL A 369 -3.76 0.41 34.32
N ASP A 370 -4.75 1.28 34.55
CA ASP A 370 -6.14 1.14 34.08
C ASP A 370 -6.24 1.28 32.53
N VAL A 371 -5.32 0.66 31.79
CA VAL A 371 -5.16 0.67 30.34
C VAL A 371 -5.21 -0.76 29.81
N VAL A 372 -6.05 -0.94 28.79
CA VAL A 372 -6.16 -2.21 28.06
C VAL A 372 -4.99 -2.33 27.09
N ILE A 373 -4.02 -3.20 27.37
CA ILE A 373 -2.83 -3.37 26.52
C ILE A 373 -3.00 -4.46 25.46
N TYR A 374 -4.00 -5.34 25.60
CA TYR A 374 -4.20 -6.48 24.73
C TYR A 374 -5.62 -6.56 24.16
N ASN A 375 -5.72 -6.94 22.89
CA ASN A 375 -6.97 -7.00 22.15
C ASN A 375 -7.04 -8.32 21.37
N PHE A 376 -8.08 -9.11 21.62
CA PHE A 376 -8.25 -10.38 20.92
C PHE A 376 -9.18 -10.24 19.73
N LYS A 377 -8.73 -10.70 18.56
CA LYS A 377 -9.54 -10.66 17.34
C LYS A 377 -10.27 -11.97 17.14
N VAL A 378 -11.55 -11.88 16.82
CA VAL A 378 -12.38 -13.03 16.46
C VAL A 378 -12.97 -12.82 15.07
N ASN A 379 -12.71 -13.75 14.15
CA ASN A 379 -13.25 -13.74 12.79
C ASN A 379 -14.30 -14.84 12.67
N CYS A 380 -15.56 -14.46 12.47
CA CYS A 380 -16.67 -15.38 12.32
C CYS A 380 -17.03 -15.53 10.84
N PHE A 381 -17.23 -16.76 10.38
CA PHE A 381 -17.58 -17.07 9.00
C PHE A 381 -18.91 -17.81 8.93
N GLN A 382 -19.69 -17.53 7.88
CA GLN A 382 -20.94 -18.20 7.62
C GLN A 382 -21.22 -18.35 6.12
N LYS A 383 -21.62 -19.55 5.70
CA LYS A 383 -21.91 -19.85 4.29
C LYS A 383 -23.35 -19.58 3.90
N LYS A 384 -24.30 -19.89 4.79
CA LYS A 384 -25.72 -19.96 4.42
C LYS A 384 -26.44 -18.62 4.54
N ARG A 385 -26.32 -17.96 5.69
CA ARG A 385 -27.15 -16.82 6.06
C ARG A 385 -26.34 -15.77 6.82
N ILE A 386 -26.59 -14.50 6.55
CA ILE A 386 -25.88 -13.39 7.20
C ILE A 386 -26.36 -13.21 8.65
N GLU A 387 -27.63 -13.52 8.91
CA GLU A 387 -28.32 -13.43 10.21
C GLU A 387 -27.71 -14.36 11.27
N TRP A 388 -26.97 -15.38 10.83
CA TRP A 388 -26.30 -16.36 11.68
C TRP A 388 -24.91 -15.91 12.14
N LEU A 389 -24.41 -14.77 11.67
CA LEU A 389 -23.24 -14.14 12.24
C LEU A 389 -23.63 -13.37 13.51
N PRO A 390 -22.72 -13.26 14.50
CA PRO A 390 -23.00 -12.53 15.72
C PRO A 390 -23.45 -11.09 15.45
N GLN A 391 -24.47 -10.63 16.17
CA GLN A 391 -25.10 -9.32 15.98
C GLN A 391 -24.79 -8.35 17.14
N ALA A 392 -23.56 -8.43 17.66
CA ALA A 392 -23.10 -7.58 18.75
C ALA A 392 -22.58 -6.23 18.26
N GLU A 393 -22.81 -5.21 19.08
CA GLU A 393 -22.33 -3.85 18.90
C GLU A 393 -21.16 -3.55 19.85
N VAL A 394 -20.53 -2.39 19.68
CA VAL A 394 -19.45 -1.95 20.59
C VAL A 394 -20.03 -1.70 21.98
N GLY A 395 -19.43 -2.29 23.01
CA GLY A 395 -19.89 -2.25 24.39
C GLY A 395 -20.81 -3.40 24.80
N ASP A 396 -21.30 -4.21 23.85
CA ASP A 396 -21.97 -5.48 24.17
C ASP A 396 -20.93 -6.52 24.63
N ILE A 397 -21.40 -7.55 25.35
CA ILE A 397 -20.60 -8.72 25.69
C ILE A 397 -20.94 -9.86 24.73
N VAL A 398 -19.93 -10.53 24.21
CA VAL A 398 -20.09 -11.70 23.34
C VAL A 398 -19.48 -12.94 23.97
N LEU A 399 -20.20 -14.04 23.83
CA LEU A 399 -19.75 -15.37 24.23
C LEU A 399 -19.53 -16.15 22.96
N PHE A 400 -18.30 -16.61 22.74
CA PHE A 400 -17.95 -17.49 21.64
C PHE A 400 -17.58 -18.86 22.17
N ARG A 401 -18.16 -19.90 21.55
CA ARG A 401 -17.80 -21.28 21.81
C ARG A 401 -17.27 -21.94 20.55
N ASP A 402 -16.42 -22.94 20.76
CA ASP A 402 -15.83 -23.74 19.70
C ASP A 402 -15.00 -22.91 18.69
N LEU A 403 -14.29 -21.88 19.17
CA LEU A 403 -13.33 -21.13 18.36
C LEU A 403 -12.07 -21.95 18.10
N LYS A 404 -11.46 -21.76 16.93
CA LYS A 404 -10.14 -22.30 16.61
C LYS A 404 -9.10 -21.18 16.61
N ILE A 405 -7.92 -21.45 17.17
CA ILE A 405 -6.80 -20.50 17.06
C ILE A 405 -6.24 -20.52 15.64
N SER A 406 -6.03 -19.33 15.10
CA SER A 406 -5.24 -19.11 13.90
C SER A 406 -4.10 -18.15 14.23
N GLU A 407 -2.96 -18.36 13.58
CA GLU A 407 -1.82 -17.46 13.66
C GLU A 407 -1.87 -16.52 12.46
N TRP A 408 -1.91 -15.21 12.70
CA TRP A 408 -1.95 -14.20 11.65
C TRP A 408 -1.11 -12.98 12.02
N ALA A 409 -0.18 -12.64 11.13
CA ALA A 409 0.65 -11.43 11.22
C ALA A 409 1.42 -11.26 12.56
N ALA A 410 1.92 -12.36 13.13
CA ALA A 410 2.62 -12.44 14.42
C ALA A 410 1.73 -12.28 15.67
N GLY A 411 0.41 -12.36 15.53
CA GLY A 411 -0.51 -12.50 16.65
C GLY A 411 -1.46 -13.69 16.46
N PHE A 412 -2.23 -13.98 17.50
CA PHE A 412 -3.26 -15.00 17.47
C PHE A 412 -4.64 -14.36 17.29
N ASN A 413 -5.49 -15.04 16.53
CA ASN A 413 -6.91 -14.70 16.40
C ASN A 413 -7.77 -15.95 16.58
N GLY A 414 -8.96 -15.76 17.13
CA GLY A 414 -10.01 -16.75 17.14
C GLY A 414 -10.70 -16.81 15.79
N VAL A 415 -10.96 -18.01 15.29
CA VAL A 415 -11.72 -18.24 14.06
C VAL A 415 -12.95 -19.07 14.40
N GLY A 416 -14.12 -18.47 14.19
CA GLY A 416 -15.41 -19.13 14.30
C GLY A 416 -15.84 -19.66 12.94
N TYR A 417 -15.72 -20.96 12.72
CA TYR A 417 -16.15 -21.59 11.47
C TYR A 417 -17.66 -21.82 11.44
N HIS A 418 -18.26 -21.66 10.26
CA HIS A 418 -19.69 -21.77 10.01
C HIS A 418 -20.38 -23.03 10.55
N ASP A 419 -19.64 -24.14 10.68
CA ASP A 419 -20.11 -25.46 11.09
C ASP A 419 -19.94 -25.74 12.59
N LYS A 420 -19.07 -24.99 13.28
CA LYS A 420 -18.70 -25.25 14.68
C LYS A 420 -19.04 -24.11 15.61
N LEU A 421 -18.92 -22.87 15.12
CA LEU A 421 -19.12 -21.67 15.91
C LEU A 421 -20.48 -21.69 16.59
N ARG A 422 -20.47 -21.49 17.90
CA ARG A 422 -21.65 -21.16 18.68
C ARG A 422 -21.45 -19.81 19.36
N TRP A 423 -22.50 -19.00 19.40
CA TRP A 423 -22.39 -17.65 19.97
C TRP A 423 -23.65 -17.19 20.69
N ALA A 424 -23.47 -16.26 21.63
CA ALA A 424 -24.52 -15.51 22.30
C ALA A 424 -24.05 -14.06 22.50
N THR A 425 -25.01 -13.14 22.64
CA THR A 425 -24.74 -11.71 22.89
C THR A 425 -25.50 -11.28 24.13
N TYR A 426 -24.80 -10.62 25.04
CA TYR A 426 -25.34 -10.07 26.27
C TYR A 426 -25.29 -8.55 26.19
N ASP A 427 -26.47 -7.95 26.30
CA ASP A 427 -26.66 -6.52 26.25
C ASP A 427 -26.37 -5.92 27.64
N THR A 428 -25.36 -5.05 27.70
CA THR A 428 -24.87 -4.49 28.96
C THR A 428 -25.82 -3.46 29.59
N GLN A 429 -26.72 -2.87 28.78
CA GLN A 429 -27.72 -1.91 29.26
C GLN A 429 -28.94 -2.62 29.85
N THR A 430 -29.47 -3.61 29.13
CA THR A 430 -30.66 -4.35 29.57
C THR A 430 -30.32 -5.49 30.54
N ARG A 431 -29.03 -5.84 30.67
CA ARG A 431 -28.52 -6.95 31.49
C ARG A 431 -29.14 -8.29 31.14
N ARG A 432 -29.38 -8.51 29.84
CA ARG A 432 -30.05 -9.70 29.30
C ARG A 432 -29.36 -10.19 28.03
N PHE A 433 -29.49 -11.49 27.76
CA PHE A 433 -29.10 -12.04 26.47
C PHE A 433 -30.05 -11.56 25.38
N ARG A 434 -29.48 -11.03 24.29
CA ARG A 434 -30.21 -10.54 23.12
C ARG A 434 -30.52 -11.72 22.21
N ASP A 435 -31.79 -11.95 21.93
CA ASP A 435 -32.19 -12.87 20.86
C ASP A 435 -31.83 -12.21 19.50
N PRO A 436 -31.16 -12.93 18.58
CA PRO A 436 -30.69 -12.34 17.34
C PRO A 436 -31.85 -11.98 16.42
N ASP A 437 -31.72 -10.90 15.65
CA ASP A 437 -32.69 -10.57 14.61
C ASP A 437 -32.59 -11.64 13.52
N ARG A 438 -33.63 -12.50 13.46
CA ARG A 438 -33.67 -13.61 12.51
C ARG A 438 -34.15 -13.20 11.14
N LYS A 439 -34.76 -12.02 10.97
CA LYS A 439 -35.38 -11.57 9.71
C LYS A 439 -36.09 -12.75 8.99
N ASP A 440 -35.64 -13.07 7.79
CA ASP A 440 -36.22 -14.10 6.92
C ASP A 440 -35.64 -15.52 7.15
N ALA A 441 -34.87 -15.74 8.22
CA ALA A 441 -34.32 -17.06 8.52
C ALA A 441 -35.42 -18.01 9.05
N PRO A 442 -35.63 -19.18 8.42
CA PRO A 442 -36.66 -20.12 8.81
C PRO A 442 -36.34 -20.73 10.17
N HIS A 443 -37.39 -20.90 10.99
CA HIS A 443 -37.29 -21.43 12.35
C HIS A 443 -36.80 -22.88 12.40
N SER A 444 -36.89 -23.62 11.29
CA SER A 444 -36.46 -25.01 11.17
C SER A 444 -34.95 -25.20 11.04
N GLU A 445 -34.20 -24.17 10.61
CA GLU A 445 -32.75 -24.29 10.45
C GLU A 445 -32.02 -24.07 11.80
N LYS A 446 -31.07 -24.97 12.12
CA LYS A 446 -30.27 -24.89 13.34
C LYS A 446 -29.34 -23.67 13.29
N SER A 447 -29.68 -22.63 14.04
CA SER A 447 -28.84 -21.43 14.19
C SER A 447 -27.58 -21.73 15.00
N PRO A 448 -26.43 -21.11 14.68
CA PRO A 448 -25.25 -21.11 15.55
C PRO A 448 -25.46 -20.28 16.83
N TYR A 449 -26.50 -19.44 16.88
CA TYR A 449 -26.90 -18.82 18.13
C TYR A 449 -27.39 -19.89 19.11
N TYR A 450 -26.83 -19.92 20.30
CA TYR A 450 -27.38 -20.68 21.41
C TYR A 450 -27.99 -19.69 22.40
N LYS A 451 -29.11 -20.09 23.00
CA LYS A 451 -29.70 -19.34 24.11
C LYS A 451 -29.07 -19.89 25.39
N PRO A 452 -28.25 -19.10 26.11
CA PRO A 452 -27.76 -19.50 27.42
C PRO A 452 -28.95 -19.93 28.28
N TYR A 453 -28.84 -21.10 28.91
CA TYR A 453 -29.95 -21.66 29.66
C TYR A 453 -30.22 -20.73 30.84
N MET A 454 -31.45 -20.26 31.02
CA MET A 454 -31.76 -19.30 32.11
C MET A 454 -31.48 -19.86 33.52
N GLN A 455 -31.34 -21.19 33.65
CA GLN A 455 -30.94 -21.84 34.90
C GLN A 455 -29.40 -21.93 35.06
N CYS A 456 -28.62 -21.68 34.01
CA CYS A 456 -27.16 -21.55 34.09
C CYS A 456 -26.82 -20.11 34.47
N THR A 457 -27.08 -19.79 35.75
CA THR A 457 -26.91 -18.45 36.31
C THR A 457 -25.48 -17.94 36.18
N GLU A 458 -24.50 -18.84 36.03
CA GLU A 458 -23.08 -18.51 36.01
C GLU A 458 -22.68 -17.62 34.81
N GLU A 459 -23.17 -17.90 33.60
CA GLU A 459 -22.83 -17.10 32.42
C GLU A 459 -23.45 -15.71 32.50
N ALA A 460 -24.71 -15.62 32.92
CA ALA A 460 -25.42 -14.36 33.08
C ALA A 460 -24.79 -13.50 34.19
N GLU A 461 -24.42 -14.13 35.31
CA GLU A 461 -23.76 -13.48 36.44
C GLU A 461 -22.37 -12.96 36.03
N TYR A 462 -21.56 -13.78 35.36
CA TYR A 462 -20.27 -13.36 34.85
C TYR A 462 -20.38 -12.22 33.83
N CYS A 463 -21.36 -12.27 32.92
CA CYS A 463 -21.62 -11.15 32.00
C CYS A 463 -22.06 -9.89 32.74
N GLY A 464 -22.84 -10.03 33.81
CA GLY A 464 -23.19 -8.92 34.70
C GLY A 464 -21.94 -8.28 35.32
N GLN A 465 -21.08 -9.09 35.92
CA GLN A 465 -19.81 -8.62 36.49
C GLN A 465 -18.90 -7.97 35.45
N LEU A 466 -18.84 -8.55 34.24
CA LEU A 466 -18.04 -8.02 33.13
C LEU A 466 -18.61 -6.67 32.63
N ALA A 467 -19.93 -6.50 32.65
CA ALA A 467 -20.58 -5.24 32.34
C ALA A 467 -20.28 -4.17 33.40
N ASP A 468 -20.29 -4.53 34.69
CA ASP A 468 -19.90 -3.63 35.78
C ASP A 468 -18.43 -3.20 35.66
N TRP A 469 -17.53 -4.17 35.43
CA TRP A 469 -16.12 -3.93 35.18
C TRP A 469 -15.92 -2.95 34.01
N TRP A 470 -16.58 -3.18 32.89
CA TRP A 470 -16.47 -2.34 31.71
C TRP A 470 -17.01 -0.93 31.93
N GLN A 471 -18.16 -0.80 32.62
CA GLN A 471 -18.73 0.50 32.99
C GLN A 471 -17.80 1.27 33.95
N GLY A 472 -17.21 0.58 34.93
CA GLY A 472 -16.22 1.15 35.83
C GLY A 472 -14.98 1.66 35.10
N LEU A 473 -14.49 0.90 34.12
CA LEU A 473 -13.39 1.31 33.25
C LEU A 473 -13.73 2.56 32.42
N GLN A 474 -14.93 2.59 31.81
CA GLN A 474 -15.40 3.75 31.03
C GLN A 474 -15.58 5.01 31.89
N ALA A 475 -16.10 4.87 33.12
CA ALA A 475 -16.29 5.99 34.04
C ALA A 475 -14.96 6.64 34.43
N LYS A 476 -13.91 5.83 34.69
CA LYS A 476 -12.56 6.34 34.98
C LYS A 476 -11.93 7.10 33.81
N GLN A 477 -12.30 6.77 32.58
CA GLN A 477 -11.72 7.37 31.38
C GLN A 477 -12.45 8.61 30.87
N GLN A 478 -13.45 9.14 31.58
CA GLN A 478 -14.15 10.37 31.16
C GLN A 478 -13.25 11.63 31.11
N GLY A 479 -11.97 11.56 31.52
CA GLY A 479 -10.96 12.60 31.29
C GLY A 479 -9.85 12.25 30.29
N ILE A 480 -9.75 11.00 29.83
CA ILE A 480 -8.74 10.54 28.87
C ILE A 480 -9.49 9.91 27.71
N THR A 481 -9.51 10.64 26.59
CA THR A 481 -10.32 10.38 25.40
C THR A 481 -10.22 8.91 24.96
N THR A 482 -11.32 8.18 25.20
CA THR A 482 -11.60 6.79 24.81
C THR A 482 -10.63 5.74 25.38
N VAL A 483 -11.12 4.52 25.63
CA VAL A 483 -10.26 3.34 25.79
C VAL A 483 -9.55 3.20 24.45
N GLN A 484 -8.42 3.91 24.27
CA GLN A 484 -7.56 3.76 23.12
C GLN A 484 -6.90 2.39 23.31
N CYS A 485 -7.65 1.34 22.96
CA CYS A 485 -7.07 0.15 22.39
C CYS A 485 -6.13 0.66 21.31
N ALA A 486 -4.83 0.79 21.63
CA ALA A 486 -3.87 1.57 20.86
C ALA A 486 -4.20 1.38 19.38
N PRO A 487 -4.76 2.41 18.71
CA PRO A 487 -5.36 2.23 17.39
C PRO A 487 -4.29 1.56 16.58
N ARG A 488 -4.54 0.32 16.12
CA ARG A 488 -3.60 -0.37 15.24
C ARG A 488 -3.22 0.67 14.20
N PRO A 489 -1.92 1.00 14.05
CA PRO A 489 -1.50 2.16 13.29
C PRO A 489 -2.30 2.17 12.01
N SER A 490 -3.31 3.04 12.00
CA SER A 490 -4.28 3.05 10.92
C SER A 490 -3.46 3.51 9.76
N ARG A 491 -3.45 2.74 8.68
CA ARG A 491 -2.59 3.05 7.54
C ARG A 491 -2.73 4.52 7.20
N GLU A 492 -1.61 5.23 7.32
CA GLU A 492 -1.60 6.67 7.15
C GLU A 492 -1.34 7.01 5.68
N HIS A 493 -1.84 8.17 5.29
CA HIS A 493 -1.43 8.77 4.04
C HIS A 493 -0.02 9.32 4.23
N HIS A 494 0.91 8.91 3.37
CA HIS A 494 2.30 9.33 3.44
C HIS A 494 2.73 9.99 2.14
N LEU A 495 3.65 10.95 2.28
CA LEU A 495 4.40 11.49 1.14
C LEU A 495 5.45 10.49 0.68
N ILE A 496 5.82 10.53 -0.60
CA ILE A 496 6.84 9.64 -1.17
C ILE A 496 8.19 9.84 -0.46
N SER A 497 8.51 11.07 -0.05
CA SER A 497 9.69 11.40 0.75
C SER A 497 9.73 10.75 2.14
N GLU A 498 8.57 10.38 2.71
CA GLU A 498 8.45 9.85 4.08
C GLU A 498 8.46 8.31 4.11
N VAL A 499 8.23 7.66 2.97
CA VAL A 499 8.08 6.20 2.96
C VAL A 499 9.41 5.48 3.01
N THR A 500 9.45 4.46 3.87
CA THR A 500 10.56 3.51 4.02
C THR A 500 9.99 2.11 4.18
N PRO A 501 10.78 1.04 3.96
CA PRO A 501 10.32 -0.34 4.19
C PRO A 501 9.77 -0.59 5.61
N ASN A 502 10.11 0.28 6.56
CA ASN A 502 9.67 0.23 7.95
C ASN A 502 8.42 1.09 8.25
N THR A 503 7.91 1.87 7.28
CA THR A 503 6.70 2.69 7.45
C THR A 503 5.55 1.85 7.98
N SER A 504 4.88 2.30 9.03
CA SER A 504 3.85 1.48 9.66
C SER A 504 2.56 1.49 8.83
N PRO A 505 1.92 0.33 8.56
CA PRO A 505 2.31 -1.01 8.97
C PRO A 505 3.17 -1.73 7.91
N ARG A 506 4.46 -2.03 8.20
CA ARG A 506 5.35 -2.90 7.38
C ARG A 506 5.57 -2.46 5.92
N GLY A 507 5.81 -1.17 5.73
CA GLY A 507 5.99 -0.50 4.45
C GLY A 507 4.69 -0.21 3.71
N TYR A 508 3.52 -0.49 4.28
CA TYR A 508 2.26 -0.16 3.62
C TYR A 508 1.82 1.28 3.93
N PHE A 509 1.38 2.00 2.91
CA PHE A 509 0.94 3.40 3.00
C PHE A 509 -0.15 3.68 1.96
N ASP A 510 -0.86 4.78 2.17
CA ASP A 510 -1.73 5.35 1.14
C ASP A 510 -1.05 6.59 0.56
N CYS A 511 -1.22 6.87 -0.73
CA CYS A 511 -0.66 8.08 -1.34
C CYS A 511 -1.59 8.73 -2.36
N THR A 512 -1.31 10.01 -2.64
CA THR A 512 -1.98 10.80 -3.68
C THR A 512 -0.92 11.33 -4.61
N VAL A 513 -1.01 10.97 -5.88
CA VAL A 513 0.07 11.15 -6.85
C VAL A 513 -0.46 11.60 -8.20
N GLU A 514 0.43 12.17 -9.00
CA GLU A 514 0.25 12.37 -10.43
C GLU A 514 0.93 11.25 -11.21
N ILE A 515 0.26 10.73 -12.23
CA ILE A 515 0.81 9.74 -13.15
C ILE A 515 1.66 10.46 -14.18
N LEU A 516 2.94 10.10 -14.26
CA LEU A 516 3.87 10.70 -15.22
C LEU A 516 4.03 9.83 -16.47
N TYR A 517 4.13 8.52 -16.27
CA TYR A 517 4.35 7.58 -17.37
C TYR A 517 3.88 6.18 -16.99
N THR A 518 3.37 5.44 -17.97
CA THR A 518 2.96 4.03 -17.83
C THR A 518 3.75 3.18 -18.80
N TYR A 519 4.19 2.01 -18.35
CA TYR A 519 4.99 1.08 -19.13
C TYR A 519 4.45 -0.34 -18.98
N GLU A 520 3.95 -0.89 -20.08
CA GLU A 520 3.46 -2.25 -20.13
C GLU A 520 4.61 -3.24 -20.30
N ASN A 521 4.86 -4.03 -19.26
CA ASN A 521 5.82 -5.12 -19.32
C ASN A 521 5.11 -6.41 -19.74
N ILE A 522 5.44 -6.96 -20.92
CA ILE A 522 4.84 -8.18 -21.47
C ILE A 522 5.00 -9.39 -20.53
N SER A 523 6.09 -9.43 -19.76
CA SER A 523 6.47 -10.59 -18.93
C SER A 523 6.46 -10.30 -17.41
N GLY A 524 6.11 -9.08 -17.02
CA GLY A 524 6.25 -8.60 -15.64
C GLY A 524 5.06 -7.75 -15.18
N PRO A 525 5.14 -7.15 -13.98
CA PRO A 525 4.13 -6.20 -13.53
C PRO A 525 4.11 -4.98 -14.45
N HIS A 526 2.92 -4.40 -14.61
CA HIS A 526 2.81 -3.11 -15.30
C HIS A 526 3.49 -2.05 -14.43
N THR A 527 4.35 -1.22 -15.01
CA THR A 527 5.11 -0.22 -14.25
C THR A 527 4.48 1.14 -14.44
N VAL A 528 4.24 1.86 -13.36
CA VAL A 528 3.74 3.23 -13.39
C VAL A 528 4.74 4.12 -12.67
N TYR A 529 5.13 5.21 -13.32
CA TYR A 529 5.97 6.25 -12.74
C TYR A 529 5.07 7.37 -12.23
N VAL A 530 5.18 7.66 -10.95
CA VAL A 530 4.31 8.61 -10.25
C VAL A 530 5.13 9.67 -9.54
N THR A 531 4.53 10.81 -9.23
CA THR A 531 5.14 11.81 -8.35
C THR A 531 4.11 12.44 -7.43
N ASP A 532 4.54 12.78 -6.21
CA ASP A 532 3.81 13.68 -5.33
C ASP A 532 4.53 15.03 -5.13
N TYR A 533 5.57 15.27 -5.94
CA TYR A 533 6.48 16.41 -5.88
C TYR A 533 7.27 16.49 -4.56
N THR A 534 7.56 15.35 -3.94
CA THR A 534 8.54 15.24 -2.85
C THR A 534 9.71 14.32 -3.23
N VAL A 535 10.91 14.65 -2.75
CA VAL A 535 12.14 13.90 -3.08
C VAL A 535 12.35 12.78 -2.09
N ASN A 536 12.58 11.56 -2.58
CA ASN A 536 13.07 10.46 -1.78
C ASN A 536 14.45 10.03 -2.28
N HIS A 537 15.50 10.39 -1.54
CA HIS A 537 16.90 10.14 -1.94
C HIS A 537 17.27 8.66 -2.08
N ARG A 538 16.37 7.73 -1.68
CA ARG A 538 16.59 6.30 -1.80
C ARG A 538 15.89 5.70 -3.03
N THR A 539 15.25 6.48 -3.87
CA THR A 539 14.67 5.99 -5.14
C THR A 539 15.74 5.96 -6.22
N ASN A 540 15.50 5.21 -7.30
CA ASN A 540 16.32 5.24 -8.50
C ASN A 540 15.69 6.21 -9.52
N PRO A 541 16.25 7.42 -9.73
CA PRO A 541 15.68 8.39 -10.68
C PRO A 541 15.63 7.81 -12.10
N PRO A 542 14.51 7.94 -12.82
CA PRO A 542 14.42 7.49 -14.20
C PRO A 542 15.36 8.30 -15.09
N GLN A 543 16.11 7.61 -15.95
CA GLN A 543 16.96 8.22 -17.00
C GLN A 543 16.28 8.25 -18.37
N ALA A 544 14.95 8.14 -18.40
CA ALA A 544 14.18 8.07 -19.63
C ALA A 544 14.00 9.46 -20.24
N SER A 545 13.95 9.55 -21.58
CA SER A 545 13.84 10.82 -22.31
C SER A 545 12.56 11.61 -22.03
N TRP A 546 11.51 10.96 -21.54
CA TRP A 546 10.27 11.62 -21.12
C TRP A 546 10.42 12.35 -19.77
N CYS A 547 11.44 12.02 -18.97
CA CYS A 547 11.64 12.59 -17.65
C CYS A 547 12.76 13.62 -17.68
N SER A 548 12.45 14.87 -17.33
CA SER A 548 13.48 15.90 -17.23
C SER A 548 14.43 15.59 -16.07
N PRO A 549 15.71 16.00 -16.14
CA PRO A 549 16.65 15.84 -15.04
C PRO A 549 16.15 16.41 -13.72
N GLU A 550 15.46 17.55 -13.75
CA GLU A 550 14.90 18.24 -12.58
C GLU A 550 13.74 17.45 -11.97
N LEU A 551 12.89 16.83 -12.80
CA LEU A 551 11.77 16.02 -12.33
C LEU A 551 12.22 14.65 -11.83
N SER A 552 13.32 14.11 -12.37
CA SER A 552 13.77 12.72 -12.12
C SER A 552 13.91 12.38 -10.63
N ALA A 553 14.39 13.32 -9.81
CA ALA A 553 14.56 13.14 -8.37
C ALA A 553 13.23 13.03 -7.58
N TYR A 554 12.12 13.44 -8.19
CA TYR A 554 10.76 13.42 -7.61
C TYR A 554 9.94 12.23 -8.11
N VAL A 555 10.48 11.41 -9.00
CA VAL A 555 9.75 10.28 -9.58
C VAL A 555 9.90 9.04 -8.71
N PHE A 556 8.77 8.40 -8.45
CA PHE A 556 8.68 7.13 -7.77
C PHE A 556 8.16 6.07 -8.73
N LYS A 557 8.94 4.98 -8.87
CA LYS A 557 8.53 3.81 -9.65
C LYS A 557 7.56 2.97 -8.83
N MET A 558 6.44 2.55 -9.42
CA MET A 558 5.49 1.65 -8.79
C MET A 558 5.14 0.45 -9.69
N ASP A 559 5.33 -0.75 -9.16
CA ASP A 559 4.96 -2.00 -9.82
C ASP A 559 3.50 -2.35 -9.51
N MET A 560 2.70 -2.50 -10.55
CA MET A 560 1.27 -2.77 -10.50
C MET A 560 1.01 -4.24 -10.85
N TRP A 561 0.55 -5.01 -9.86
CA TRP A 561 0.34 -6.47 -9.97
C TRP A 561 -1.15 -6.81 -10.01
N ASP A 562 -1.47 -7.97 -10.58
CA ASP A 562 -2.82 -8.53 -10.60
C ASP A 562 -3.86 -7.50 -11.10
N ASP A 563 -4.90 -7.20 -10.31
CA ASP A 563 -5.94 -6.24 -10.65
C ASP A 563 -5.37 -4.81 -10.84
N ALA A 564 -4.29 -4.47 -10.13
CA ALA A 564 -3.60 -3.19 -10.30
C ALA A 564 -2.91 -3.10 -11.67
N GLY A 565 -2.45 -4.21 -12.24
CA GLY A 565 -1.90 -4.25 -13.59
C GLY A 565 -2.96 -3.92 -14.66
N ILE A 566 -4.21 -4.34 -14.45
CA ILE A 566 -5.34 -3.98 -15.33
C ILE A 566 -5.69 -2.50 -15.18
N LEU A 567 -5.76 -2.02 -13.94
CA LEU A 567 -6.01 -0.60 -13.65
C LEU A 567 -4.92 0.30 -14.25
N ALA A 568 -3.66 -0.10 -14.21
CA ALA A 568 -2.56 0.68 -14.75
C ALA A 568 -2.70 0.96 -16.26
N LYS A 569 -3.36 0.07 -17.02
CA LYS A 569 -3.63 0.29 -18.45
C LYS A 569 -4.64 1.39 -18.72
N THR A 570 -5.46 1.75 -17.73
CA THR A 570 -6.45 2.84 -17.86
C THR A 570 -5.92 4.18 -17.35
N MET A 571 -4.78 4.19 -16.67
CA MET A 571 -4.12 5.39 -16.17
C MET A 571 -3.41 6.13 -17.30
N GLN A 572 -3.61 7.45 -17.37
CA GLN A 572 -2.98 8.30 -18.38
C GLN A 572 -2.00 9.30 -17.75
N PRO A 573 -0.89 9.65 -18.44
CA PRO A 573 -0.02 10.75 -18.01
C PRO A 573 -0.78 12.06 -17.77
N GLY A 574 -0.44 12.73 -16.66
CA GLY A 574 -1.07 13.96 -16.17
C GLY A 574 -2.34 13.75 -15.34
N GLU A 575 -2.78 12.51 -15.14
CA GLU A 575 -3.90 12.23 -14.24
C GLU A 575 -3.48 12.17 -12.77
N PHE A 576 -4.40 12.57 -11.89
CA PHE A 576 -4.20 12.48 -10.45
C PHE A 576 -4.95 11.28 -9.88
N TRP A 577 -4.31 10.55 -8.97
CA TRP A 577 -4.85 9.32 -8.42
C TRP A 577 -4.60 9.23 -6.91
N TYR A 578 -5.57 8.69 -6.18
CA TYR A 578 -5.39 8.20 -4.82
C TYR A 578 -5.19 6.68 -4.87
N LEU A 579 -4.07 6.23 -4.33
CA LEU A 579 -3.59 4.85 -4.41
C LEU A 579 -3.41 4.32 -2.98
N PRO A 580 -4.45 3.67 -2.43
CA PRO A 580 -4.39 3.10 -1.08
C PRO A 580 -3.67 1.76 -1.10
N ASN A 581 -3.14 1.34 0.06
CA ASN A 581 -2.49 0.04 0.21
C ASN A 581 -1.26 -0.17 -0.70
N ALA A 582 -0.59 0.91 -1.08
CA ALA A 582 0.72 0.82 -1.70
C ALA A 582 1.71 0.26 -0.67
N ARG A 583 2.67 -0.56 -1.12
CA ARG A 583 3.74 -1.08 -0.28
C ARG A 583 5.08 -0.63 -0.81
N VAL A 584 5.90 0.02 0.00
CA VAL A 584 7.28 0.31 -0.36
C VAL A 584 8.16 -0.92 -0.17
N MET A 585 8.97 -1.20 -1.18
CA MET A 585 9.88 -2.33 -1.29
C MET A 585 11.28 -1.82 -1.64
N THR A 586 12.30 -2.61 -1.35
CA THR A 586 13.68 -2.39 -1.81
C THR A 586 14.01 -3.35 -2.94
N ASP A 587 14.61 -2.86 -4.01
CA ASP A 587 15.16 -3.72 -5.06
C ASP A 587 16.50 -4.34 -4.62
N SER A 588 17.15 -5.09 -5.52
CA SER A 588 18.46 -5.71 -5.26
C SER A 588 19.59 -4.70 -5.03
N TYR A 589 19.39 -3.45 -5.43
CA TYR A 589 20.34 -2.35 -5.28
C TYR A 589 19.94 -1.38 -4.14
N VAL A 590 19.00 -1.80 -3.28
CA VAL A 590 18.52 -1.04 -2.11
C VAL A 590 17.72 0.22 -2.49
N HIS A 591 17.33 0.39 -3.75
CA HIS A 591 16.46 1.48 -4.14
C HIS A 591 15.01 1.19 -3.75
N LEU A 592 14.31 2.22 -3.30
CA LEU A 592 12.90 2.16 -2.95
C LEU A 592 12.04 2.23 -4.21
N TYR A 593 11.04 1.35 -4.24
CA TYR A 593 9.98 1.37 -5.23
C TYR A 593 8.65 0.96 -4.59
N GLY A 594 7.54 1.37 -5.20
CA GLY A 594 6.20 1.01 -4.76
C GLY A 594 5.75 -0.32 -5.36
N LYS A 595 4.88 -1.03 -4.64
CA LYS A 595 4.13 -2.17 -5.15
C LYS A 595 2.66 -1.98 -4.80
N LEU A 596 1.78 -2.08 -5.80
CA LEU A 596 0.33 -2.08 -5.62
C LEU A 596 -0.27 -3.38 -6.16
N VAL A 597 -1.24 -3.94 -5.43
CA VAL A 597 -1.95 -5.17 -5.80
C VAL A 597 -3.46 -4.96 -5.76
N GLU A 598 -3.96 -4.34 -4.70
CA GLU A 598 -5.39 -4.10 -4.50
C GLU A 598 -5.83 -2.76 -5.12
N THR A 599 -6.95 -2.77 -5.85
CA THR A 599 -7.47 -1.60 -6.59
C THR A 599 -8.83 -1.11 -6.16
N ASN A 600 -9.53 -1.86 -5.30
CA ASN A 600 -10.93 -1.61 -4.93
C ASN A 600 -11.20 -0.22 -4.35
N LYS A 601 -10.17 0.46 -3.84
CA LYS A 601 -10.25 1.80 -3.26
C LYS A 601 -9.43 2.84 -4.03
N SER A 602 -8.70 2.42 -5.07
CA SER A 602 -7.97 3.32 -5.95
C SER A 602 -8.98 4.15 -6.74
N LYS A 603 -8.77 5.47 -6.78
CA LYS A 603 -9.69 6.37 -7.48
C LYS A 603 -8.93 7.47 -8.22
N LYS A 604 -9.39 7.75 -9.44
CA LYS A 604 -8.99 8.95 -10.18
C LYS A 604 -9.55 10.17 -9.47
N LEU A 605 -8.72 11.20 -9.34
CA LEU A 605 -9.06 12.46 -8.71
C LEU A 605 -9.23 13.52 -9.79
N ASP A 606 -10.34 14.23 -9.72
CA ASP A 606 -10.67 15.34 -10.60
C ASP A 606 -10.55 16.66 -9.83
N GLU A 607 -9.93 17.66 -10.47
CA GLU A 607 -9.71 18.97 -9.84
C GLU A 607 -10.99 19.68 -9.40
N VAL A 608 -12.10 19.48 -10.11
CA VAL A 608 -13.39 20.10 -9.83
C VAL A 608 -14.13 19.30 -8.76
N ALA A 609 -14.26 17.99 -8.95
CA ALA A 609 -15.05 17.14 -8.05
C ALA A 609 -14.37 16.88 -6.70
N ASN A 610 -13.03 16.92 -6.64
CA ASN A 610 -12.27 16.53 -5.45
C ASN A 610 -11.57 17.69 -4.73
N GLY A 611 -12.01 18.94 -4.95
CA GLY A 611 -11.43 20.13 -4.31
C GLY A 611 -11.44 20.09 -2.77
N GLY A 612 -12.34 19.32 -2.15
CA GLY A 612 -12.40 19.12 -0.70
C GLY A 612 -11.42 18.08 -0.13
N ASN A 613 -10.71 17.32 -0.97
CA ASN A 613 -9.74 16.34 -0.48
C ASN A 613 -8.44 17.03 -0.04
N LEU A 614 -8.11 16.92 1.25
CA LEU A 614 -6.94 17.56 1.86
C LEU A 614 -5.62 17.19 1.17
N HIS A 615 -5.37 15.90 0.94
CA HIS A 615 -4.13 15.41 0.35
C HIS A 615 -3.99 15.79 -1.12
N PHE A 616 -5.10 15.82 -1.85
CA PHE A 616 -5.11 16.25 -3.23
C PHE A 616 -4.84 17.75 -3.38
N ARG A 617 -5.43 18.59 -2.53
CA ARG A 617 -5.11 20.02 -2.48
C ARG A 617 -3.63 20.24 -2.19
N ALA A 618 -3.07 19.52 -1.21
CA ALA A 618 -1.65 19.58 -0.89
C ALA A 618 -0.76 19.14 -2.05
N LEU A 619 -1.16 18.11 -2.82
CA LEU A 619 -0.46 17.70 -4.03
C LEU A 619 -0.43 18.83 -5.08
N LEU A 620 -1.56 19.48 -5.33
CA LEU A 620 -1.64 20.59 -6.29
C LEU A 620 -0.80 21.80 -5.85
N GLU A 621 -0.72 22.08 -4.56
CA GLU A 621 0.15 23.13 -4.01
C GLU A 621 1.63 22.81 -4.21
N ARG A 622 2.06 21.56 -3.97
CA ARG A 622 3.43 21.11 -4.23
C ARG A 622 3.79 21.15 -5.71
N LYS A 623 2.86 20.75 -6.59
CA LYS A 623 3.01 20.89 -8.05
C LYS A 623 3.28 22.35 -8.44
N LYS A 624 2.44 23.28 -7.99
CA LYS A 624 2.63 24.73 -8.24
C LYS A 624 3.96 25.26 -7.69
N LYS A 625 4.41 24.74 -6.55
CA LYS A 625 5.71 25.12 -5.97
C LYS A 625 6.86 24.63 -6.87
N PHE A 626 6.85 23.37 -7.27
CA PHE A 626 7.83 22.78 -8.17
C PHE A 626 7.89 23.52 -9.52
N GLU A 627 6.74 23.88 -10.08
CA GLU A 627 6.65 24.68 -11.32
C GLU A 627 7.27 26.09 -11.16
N ARG A 628 7.05 26.75 -10.02
CA ARG A 628 7.63 28.09 -9.73
C ARG A 628 9.14 28.06 -9.50
N GLU A 629 9.65 27.00 -8.89
CA GLU A 629 11.08 26.81 -8.60
C GLU A 629 11.89 26.41 -9.85
N GLY A 630 11.26 26.40 -11.02
CA GLY A 630 11.91 26.09 -12.28
C GLY A 630 12.06 24.60 -12.53
N GLY A 631 11.49 23.73 -11.67
CA GLY A 631 11.49 22.28 -11.86
C GLY A 631 10.80 21.82 -13.15
N ALA A 632 9.89 22.65 -13.68
CA ALA A 632 9.26 22.43 -14.99
C ALA A 632 10.04 22.97 -16.19
N SER A 633 11.18 23.65 -15.98
CA SER A 633 11.90 24.39 -17.03
C SER A 633 12.75 23.51 -17.94
N GLY A 634 12.90 22.21 -17.64
CA GLY A 634 13.87 21.34 -18.32
C GLY A 634 13.37 20.51 -19.51
N SER A 635 12.07 20.22 -19.67
CA SER A 635 11.61 19.35 -20.78
C SER A 635 10.56 19.93 -21.72
N SER A 636 9.75 20.91 -21.28
CA SER A 636 8.97 21.71 -22.21
C SER A 636 9.73 23.01 -22.39
N ALA A 637 10.38 23.19 -23.53
CA ALA A 637 10.82 24.52 -23.94
C ALA A 637 9.66 25.46 -23.65
N ARG A 638 9.88 26.42 -22.75
CA ARG A 638 8.81 27.19 -22.12
C ARG A 638 8.14 28.01 -23.22
N PHE A 639 7.08 27.45 -23.79
CA PHE A 639 6.40 28.08 -24.90
C PHE A 639 5.41 29.09 -24.33
N ASP A 640 5.55 30.34 -24.75
CA ASP A 640 4.67 31.40 -24.29
C ASP A 640 3.22 31.10 -24.70
N THR A 641 2.29 31.55 -23.86
CA THR A 641 0.89 31.59 -24.26
C THR A 641 0.70 32.77 -25.19
N LYS A 642 0.38 32.49 -26.46
CA LYS A 642 0.23 33.47 -27.52
C LYS A 642 -1.16 33.40 -28.12
N LEU A 643 -1.63 34.52 -28.63
CA LEU A 643 -2.79 34.53 -29.53
C LEU A 643 -2.36 34.00 -30.89
N ILE A 644 -3.31 33.50 -31.67
CA ILE A 644 -3.06 33.01 -33.02
C ILE A 644 -2.50 34.12 -33.91
N GLU A 645 -2.93 35.38 -33.73
CA GLU A 645 -2.38 36.55 -34.44
C GLU A 645 -0.92 36.88 -34.11
N ASP A 646 -0.44 36.49 -32.93
CA ASP A 646 0.93 36.78 -32.45
C ASP A 646 1.96 35.71 -32.86
N VAL A 647 1.52 34.66 -33.54
CA VAL A 647 2.41 33.59 -34.03
C VAL A 647 2.98 34.01 -35.37
N ASP A 648 4.28 34.25 -35.37
CA ASP A 648 5.05 34.52 -36.57
C ASP A 648 5.09 33.29 -37.48
N GLY A 649 5.20 33.54 -38.79
CA GLY A 649 5.20 32.52 -39.82
C GLY A 649 6.32 31.49 -39.78
N GLU A 650 7.25 31.61 -38.84
CA GLU A 650 8.31 30.65 -38.59
C GLU A 650 7.79 29.45 -37.78
N VAL A 651 8.60 28.41 -37.65
CA VAL A 651 8.21 27.22 -36.88
C VAL A 651 8.22 27.58 -35.40
N ALA A 652 7.08 28.06 -34.91
CA ALA A 652 6.87 28.41 -33.52
C ALA A 652 6.03 27.35 -32.81
N PHE A 653 6.47 27.00 -31.61
CA PHE A 653 5.67 26.26 -30.63
C PHE A 653 5.13 27.27 -29.62
N PHE A 654 3.84 27.16 -29.30
CA PHE A 654 3.16 28.08 -28.38
C PHE A 654 2.04 27.37 -27.62
N HIS A 655 1.50 28.03 -26.60
CA HIS A 655 0.25 27.63 -25.96
C HIS A 655 -0.87 28.59 -26.37
N CYS A 656 -2.10 28.11 -26.48
CA CYS A 656 -3.25 28.98 -26.75
C CYS A 656 -4.53 28.46 -26.10
N THR A 657 -5.47 29.38 -25.84
CA THR A 657 -6.83 29.07 -25.41
C THR A 657 -7.77 29.31 -26.58
N VAL A 658 -8.48 28.27 -26.99
CA VAL A 658 -9.26 28.26 -28.23
C VAL A 658 -10.64 27.64 -28.01
N GLU A 659 -11.56 27.97 -28.91
CA GLU A 659 -12.81 27.23 -29.08
C GLU A 659 -12.64 26.20 -30.19
N VAL A 660 -13.06 24.96 -29.94
CA VAL A 660 -13.13 23.92 -30.97
C VAL A 660 -14.37 24.18 -31.82
N LEU A 661 -14.18 24.44 -33.12
CA LEU A 661 -15.29 24.69 -34.04
C LEU A 661 -15.79 23.39 -34.67
N HIS A 662 -14.86 22.50 -35.01
CA HIS A 662 -15.17 21.25 -35.67
C HIS A 662 -14.07 20.21 -35.43
N VAL A 663 -14.48 18.94 -35.36
CA VAL A 663 -13.59 17.79 -35.26
C VAL A 663 -13.88 16.89 -36.45
N ASP A 664 -12.88 16.73 -37.31
CA ASP A 664 -12.94 15.89 -38.50
C ASP A 664 -12.19 14.58 -38.23
N LEU A 665 -12.96 13.50 -38.12
CA LEU A 665 -12.48 12.14 -37.89
C LEU A 665 -12.50 11.30 -39.17
N ALA A 666 -12.67 11.91 -40.35
CA ALA A 666 -12.75 11.18 -41.62
C ALA A 666 -11.45 10.45 -41.95
N SER A 667 -10.30 11.00 -41.55
CA SER A 667 -9.02 10.30 -41.59
C SER A 667 -8.74 9.65 -40.24
N VAL A 668 -8.74 8.32 -40.20
CA VAL A 668 -8.37 7.55 -39.00
C VAL A 668 -6.90 7.79 -38.64
N GLU A 669 -6.04 7.97 -39.64
CA GLU A 669 -4.61 8.16 -39.43
C GLU A 669 -4.25 9.59 -39.00
N GLU A 670 -5.01 10.59 -39.43
CA GLU A 670 -4.70 12.00 -39.17
C GLU A 670 -5.99 12.75 -38.83
N PRO A 671 -6.59 12.54 -37.65
CA PRO A 671 -7.73 13.32 -37.21
C PRO A 671 -7.36 14.80 -37.15
N VAL A 672 -8.29 15.64 -37.58
CA VAL A 672 -8.10 17.08 -37.71
C VAL A 672 -9.07 17.82 -36.79
N VAL A 673 -8.57 18.83 -36.09
CA VAL A 673 -9.40 19.73 -35.29
C VAL A 673 -9.29 21.15 -35.84
N TYR A 674 -10.42 21.81 -35.99
CA TYR A 674 -10.50 23.20 -36.41
C TYR A 674 -10.80 24.06 -35.20
N VAL A 675 -9.90 24.98 -34.87
CA VAL A 675 -10.00 25.81 -33.67
C VAL A 675 -9.86 27.29 -33.99
N THR A 676 -10.36 28.16 -33.12
CA THR A 676 -10.18 29.60 -33.21
C THR A 676 -10.03 30.25 -31.84
N ASP A 677 -9.24 31.31 -31.75
CA ASP A 677 -9.25 32.26 -30.65
C ASP A 677 -9.88 33.62 -31.02
N TYR A 678 -10.49 33.65 -32.22
CA TYR A 678 -11.11 34.79 -32.90
C TYR A 678 -10.15 35.90 -33.34
N THR A 679 -8.83 35.72 -33.27
CA THR A 679 -7.84 36.68 -33.79
C THR A 679 -7.51 36.43 -35.27
N PHE A 680 -7.01 37.45 -35.97
CA PHE A 680 -6.72 37.35 -37.41
C PHE A 680 -5.23 37.09 -37.62
N ASN A 681 -4.89 36.00 -38.31
CA ASN A 681 -3.52 35.74 -38.70
C ASN A 681 -3.42 35.65 -40.23
N PRO A 682 -2.70 36.58 -40.90
CA PRO A 682 -2.62 36.63 -42.36
C PRO A 682 -2.00 35.37 -42.98
N ASP A 683 -1.27 34.58 -42.21
CA ASP A 683 -0.57 33.40 -42.67
C ASP A 683 -1.45 32.15 -42.69
N LEU A 684 -2.61 32.17 -42.07
CA LEU A 684 -3.53 31.03 -42.10
C LEU A 684 -4.16 30.86 -43.47
N VAL A 685 -4.46 29.60 -43.79
CA VAL A 685 -5.13 29.23 -45.04
C VAL A 685 -6.50 29.89 -45.11
N ASP A 686 -6.76 30.60 -46.20
CA ASP A 686 -8.11 31.07 -46.49
C ASP A 686 -8.94 29.90 -47.02
N SER A 687 -10.04 29.55 -46.36
CA SER A 687 -10.87 28.45 -46.82
C SER A 687 -11.66 28.92 -48.03
N VAL A 688 -11.29 28.45 -49.23
CA VAL A 688 -11.96 28.78 -50.50
C VAL A 688 -13.46 28.47 -50.45
N HIS A 689 -13.84 27.48 -49.63
CA HIS A 689 -15.22 27.15 -49.31
C HIS A 689 -15.37 27.04 -47.80
N PRO A 690 -15.76 28.12 -47.09
CA PRO A 690 -15.98 28.03 -45.65
C PRO A 690 -17.16 27.11 -45.41
N ALA A 691 -16.92 26.02 -44.67
CA ALA A 691 -18.00 25.21 -44.14
C ALA A 691 -18.94 26.09 -43.29
N PRO A 692 -20.21 25.71 -43.07
CA PRO A 692 -21.16 26.53 -42.33
C PRO A 692 -20.67 26.98 -40.95
N TRP A 693 -19.88 26.14 -40.27
CA TRP A 693 -19.29 26.43 -38.95
C TRP A 693 -18.12 27.43 -38.99
N GLY A 694 -17.55 27.71 -40.17
CA GLY A 694 -16.41 28.60 -40.37
C GLY A 694 -16.75 29.93 -41.06
N LEU A 695 -18.04 30.20 -41.30
CA LEU A 695 -18.46 31.40 -42.03
C LEU A 695 -18.04 32.69 -41.31
N GLY A 696 -17.30 33.57 -42.01
CA GLY A 696 -16.83 34.84 -41.45
C GLY A 696 -15.59 34.75 -40.55
N LEU A 697 -14.99 33.56 -40.45
CA LEU A 697 -13.75 33.32 -39.71
C LEU A 697 -12.54 33.15 -40.65
N ASN A 698 -12.59 33.80 -41.82
CA ASN A 698 -11.52 33.77 -42.81
C ASN A 698 -10.20 34.20 -42.16
N ARG A 699 -9.17 33.34 -42.26
CA ARG A 699 -7.86 33.52 -41.63
C ARG A 699 -7.89 33.69 -40.09
N ARG A 700 -8.89 33.12 -39.44
CA ARG A 700 -9.01 33.03 -37.97
C ARG A 700 -9.11 31.59 -37.46
N ILE A 701 -9.10 30.61 -38.37
CA ILE A 701 -9.24 29.18 -38.07
C ILE A 701 -7.89 28.50 -38.25
N VAL A 702 -7.41 27.85 -37.20
CA VAL A 702 -6.24 26.98 -37.28
C VAL A 702 -6.73 25.55 -37.50
N LYS A 703 -6.30 24.95 -38.61
CA LYS A 703 -6.43 23.51 -38.85
C LYS A 703 -5.31 22.80 -38.11
N ILE A 704 -5.62 22.00 -37.09
CA ILE A 704 -4.65 21.25 -36.29
C ILE A 704 -4.70 19.77 -36.69
N VAL A 705 -3.59 19.25 -37.21
CA VAL A 705 -3.42 17.81 -37.45
C VAL A 705 -2.92 17.15 -36.17
N LEU A 706 -3.66 16.18 -35.67
CA LEU A 706 -3.34 15.46 -34.43
C LEU A 706 -2.51 14.21 -34.73
N GLY A 707 -1.42 14.05 -33.96
CA GLY A 707 -0.48 12.93 -33.99
C GLY A 707 -0.51 12.12 -32.69
N ASP A 708 0.04 10.91 -32.73
CA ASP A 708 0.32 10.06 -31.56
C ASP A 708 -0.88 9.95 -30.59
N GLY A 709 -0.66 10.01 -29.27
CA GLY A 709 -1.72 9.98 -28.27
C GLY A 709 -2.76 11.11 -28.38
N GLN A 710 -2.55 12.17 -29.17
CA GLN A 710 -3.58 13.19 -29.41
C GLN A 710 -4.70 12.69 -30.34
N LYS A 711 -4.41 11.71 -31.21
CA LYS A 711 -5.40 11.17 -32.16
C LYS A 711 -6.59 10.56 -31.45
N GLU A 712 -6.32 9.80 -30.39
CA GLU A 712 -7.37 9.14 -29.60
C GLU A 712 -8.25 10.17 -28.87
N ARG A 713 -7.62 11.22 -28.34
CA ARG A 713 -8.29 12.32 -27.62
C ARG A 713 -9.20 13.16 -28.52
N ALA A 714 -9.00 13.14 -29.84
CA ALA A 714 -9.84 13.87 -30.78
C ALA A 714 -11.33 13.51 -30.63
N ARG A 715 -11.62 12.26 -30.28
CA ARG A 715 -13.00 11.75 -30.10
C ARG A 715 -13.72 12.34 -28.89
N ASP A 716 -12.97 12.82 -27.91
CA ASP A 716 -13.51 13.41 -26.68
C ASP A 716 -13.73 14.93 -26.81
N LEU A 717 -13.32 15.53 -27.93
CA LEU A 717 -13.46 16.96 -28.16
C LEU A 717 -14.88 17.30 -28.64
N GLN A 718 -15.47 18.31 -28.01
CA GLN A 718 -16.81 18.80 -28.34
C GLN A 718 -16.73 20.13 -29.09
N ALA A 719 -17.42 20.21 -30.23
CA ALA A 719 -17.59 21.48 -30.94
C ALA A 719 -18.33 22.50 -30.05
N GLY A 720 -17.86 23.74 -30.04
CA GLY A 720 -18.31 24.83 -29.19
C GLY A 720 -17.66 24.88 -27.80
N ALA A 721 -16.99 23.80 -27.36
CA ALA A 721 -16.28 23.80 -26.09
C ALA A 721 -14.92 24.49 -26.19
N MET A 722 -14.46 25.03 -25.06
CA MET A 722 -13.19 25.75 -24.95
C MET A 722 -12.11 24.86 -24.38
N TYR A 723 -10.94 24.92 -24.99
CA TYR A 723 -9.79 24.12 -24.63
C TYR A 723 -8.54 24.98 -24.58
N ARG A 724 -7.64 24.63 -23.68
CA ARG A 724 -6.26 25.08 -23.69
C ARG A 724 -5.42 24.04 -24.42
N ILE A 725 -4.75 24.47 -25.49
CA ILE A 725 -3.84 23.64 -26.27
C ILE A 725 -2.41 24.05 -25.90
N LYS A 726 -1.62 23.08 -25.44
CA LYS A 726 -0.19 23.24 -25.11
C LYS A 726 0.68 22.74 -26.26
N ASN A 727 1.90 23.28 -26.37
CA ASN A 727 2.93 22.87 -27.34
C ASN A 727 2.42 22.81 -28.80
N LEU A 728 1.49 23.68 -29.19
CA LEU A 728 0.97 23.72 -30.55
C LEU A 728 2.08 24.22 -31.48
N ARG A 729 2.42 23.43 -32.50
CA ARG A 729 3.41 23.81 -33.52
C ARG A 729 2.70 24.34 -34.75
N LEU A 730 2.92 25.61 -35.11
CA LEU A 730 2.46 26.14 -36.38
C LEU A 730 3.50 25.88 -37.47
N ILE A 731 3.10 25.31 -38.61
CA ILE A 731 4.00 24.91 -39.69
C ILE A 731 3.49 25.45 -41.02
N ARG A 732 4.40 26.01 -41.82
CA ARG A 732 4.19 26.29 -43.24
C ARG A 732 4.81 25.16 -44.08
N LYS A 733 4.02 24.47 -44.88
CA LYS A 733 4.53 23.47 -45.84
C LYS A 733 4.89 24.17 -47.15
N THR A 734 6.09 23.91 -47.68
CA THR A 734 6.49 24.37 -49.02
C THR A 734 5.47 23.92 -50.05
N GLY A 735 4.92 24.85 -50.83
CA GLY A 735 3.91 24.58 -51.86
C GLY A 735 2.45 24.54 -51.37
N VAL A 736 2.19 24.60 -50.06
CA VAL A 736 0.83 24.78 -49.52
C VAL A 736 0.64 26.25 -49.14
N LYS A 737 -0.42 26.88 -49.65
CA LYS A 737 -0.75 28.25 -49.29
C LYS A 737 -1.26 28.29 -47.85
N GLY A 738 -0.44 28.83 -46.95
CA GLY A 738 -0.78 29.13 -45.55
C GLY A 738 -0.25 28.13 -44.53
N ALA A 739 -0.34 28.51 -43.27
CA ALA A 739 0.13 27.77 -42.12
C ALA A 739 -0.98 26.89 -41.51
N PHE A 740 -0.60 25.76 -40.92
CA PHE A 740 -1.50 24.87 -40.19
C PHE A 740 -0.82 24.37 -38.91
N GLY A 741 -1.63 24.00 -37.93
CA GLY A 741 -1.16 23.47 -36.66
C GLY A 741 -0.83 21.97 -36.75
N ARG A 742 0.20 21.53 -36.02
CA ARG A 742 0.49 20.13 -35.76
C ARG A 742 0.64 19.94 -34.26
N LEU A 743 -0.02 18.92 -33.72
CA LEU A 743 0.02 18.59 -32.31
C LEU A 743 0.22 17.08 -32.16
N GLY A 744 1.35 16.66 -31.61
CA GLY A 744 1.70 15.25 -31.40
C GLY A 744 2.31 15.02 -30.02
N GLY A 745 2.71 13.79 -29.75
CA GLY A 745 3.12 13.32 -28.43
C GLY A 745 1.99 12.68 -27.61
N ASP A 746 2.37 11.91 -26.59
CA ASP A 746 1.45 11.11 -25.77
C ASP A 746 0.93 11.88 -24.54
N GLU A 747 1.56 13.01 -24.22
CA GLU A 747 1.19 13.91 -23.12
C GLU A 747 -0.22 14.49 -23.30
N ARG A 748 -0.88 14.93 -22.22
CA ARG A 748 -2.18 15.62 -22.35
C ARG A 748 -1.99 17.08 -22.78
N LEU A 749 -1.93 17.32 -24.08
CA LEU A 749 -1.74 18.65 -24.64
C LEU A 749 -3.04 19.43 -24.86
N ILE A 750 -4.17 18.73 -24.99
CA ILE A 750 -5.50 19.34 -25.09
C ILE A 750 -6.23 19.20 -23.76
N ILE A 751 -6.47 20.33 -23.10
CA ILE A 751 -7.03 20.40 -21.74
C ILE A 751 -8.32 21.18 -21.80
N ALA A 752 -9.43 20.59 -21.33
CA ALA A 752 -10.68 21.32 -21.19
C ALA A 752 -10.50 22.45 -20.18
N THR A 753 -10.85 23.68 -20.56
CA THR A 753 -10.70 24.83 -19.67
C THR A 753 -11.71 24.73 -18.52
N SER A 754 -11.23 24.83 -17.28
CA SER A 754 -12.08 24.89 -16.07
C SER A 754 -12.31 26.34 -15.61
N ASP A 755 -13.17 26.54 -14.61
CA ASP A 755 -13.43 27.85 -13.99
C ASP A 755 -12.17 28.56 -13.46
N ARG A 756 -11.07 27.83 -13.24
CA ARG A 756 -9.78 28.39 -12.80
C ARG A 756 -9.06 29.18 -13.88
N GLU A 757 -9.31 28.92 -15.16
CA GLU A 757 -8.73 29.65 -16.29
C GLU A 757 -9.61 30.82 -16.73
N LYS A 758 -10.35 31.39 -15.76
CA LYS A 758 -11.40 32.38 -15.98
C LYS A 758 -10.95 33.57 -16.82
N GLU A 759 -9.71 34.04 -16.65
CA GLU A 759 -9.21 35.21 -17.38
C GLU A 759 -8.97 34.91 -18.86
N ALA A 760 -8.30 33.80 -19.19
CA ALA A 760 -8.05 33.40 -20.57
C ALA A 760 -9.35 33.06 -21.30
N VAL A 761 -10.26 32.36 -20.62
CA VAL A 761 -11.61 32.04 -21.12
C VAL A 761 -12.44 33.31 -21.32
N LYS A 762 -12.40 34.25 -20.36
CA LYS A 762 -13.08 35.55 -20.48
C LYS A 762 -12.52 36.36 -21.64
N ALA A 763 -11.20 36.39 -21.82
CA ALA A 763 -10.56 37.07 -22.94
C ALA A 763 -10.99 36.45 -24.29
N LEU A 764 -11.05 35.12 -24.38
CA LEU A 764 -11.54 34.41 -25.55
C LEU A 764 -13.02 34.75 -25.85
N LEU A 765 -13.87 34.75 -24.83
CA LEU A 765 -15.29 35.13 -24.95
C LEU A 765 -15.48 36.58 -25.41
N GLN A 766 -14.69 37.51 -24.88
CA GLN A 766 -14.71 38.91 -25.32
C GLN A 766 -14.32 39.05 -26.79
N ARG A 767 -13.31 38.31 -27.26
CA ARG A 767 -12.94 38.29 -28.67
C ARG A 767 -14.04 37.68 -29.55
N LYS A 768 -14.69 36.62 -29.09
CA LYS A 768 -15.87 36.03 -29.76
C LYS A 768 -17.00 37.03 -29.94
N GLU A 769 -17.35 37.78 -28.88
CA GLU A 769 -18.39 38.82 -28.94
C GLU A 769 -18.02 39.96 -29.89
N LYS A 770 -16.78 40.45 -29.81
CA LYS A 770 -16.24 41.48 -30.71
C LYS A 770 -16.31 41.04 -32.18
N TRP A 771 -15.95 39.80 -32.46
CA TRP A 771 -16.06 39.22 -33.80
C TRP A 771 -17.52 39.15 -34.28
N LYS A 772 -18.45 38.66 -33.45
CA LYS A 772 -19.89 38.60 -33.78
C LYS A 772 -20.45 39.98 -34.14
N LEU A 773 -20.08 41.02 -33.39
CA LEU A 773 -20.52 42.40 -33.65
C LEU A 773 -19.99 42.91 -34.99
N THR A 774 -18.70 42.63 -35.28
CA THR A 774 -18.06 43.00 -36.55
C THR A 774 -18.75 42.32 -37.73
N MET A 775 -19.08 41.03 -37.61
CA MET A 775 -19.80 40.27 -38.62
C MET A 775 -21.22 40.81 -38.86
N TYR A 776 -21.94 41.15 -37.80
CA TYR A 776 -23.27 41.74 -37.91
C TYR A 776 -23.25 43.08 -38.66
N ASN A 777 -22.28 43.95 -38.34
CA ASN A 777 -22.11 45.23 -39.02
C ASN A 777 -21.76 45.06 -40.49
N TRP A 778 -20.84 44.12 -40.81
CA TRP A 778 -20.49 43.80 -42.19
C TRP A 778 -21.69 43.28 -42.99
N GLN A 779 -22.50 42.38 -42.41
CA GLN A 779 -23.71 41.88 -43.06
C GLN A 779 -24.75 42.98 -43.29
N ARG A 780 -24.88 43.95 -42.38
CA ARG A 780 -25.73 45.12 -42.61
C ARG A 780 -25.21 45.99 -43.74
N GLN A 781 -23.90 46.20 -43.82
CA GLN A 781 -23.25 46.98 -44.87
C GLN A 781 -23.35 46.34 -46.26
N VAL A 782 -23.35 45.01 -46.35
CA VAL A 782 -23.49 44.27 -47.63
C VAL A 782 -24.96 44.22 -48.09
N ARG A 783 -25.91 44.33 -47.15
CA ARG A 783 -27.36 44.36 -47.45
C ARG A 783 -27.88 45.75 -47.78
N ALA A 784 -27.23 46.79 -47.26
CA ALA A 784 -27.49 48.18 -47.61
C ALA A 784 -26.78 48.50 -48.93
#